data_AF-A0A972GDV8-F1
#
_entry.id   AF-A0A972GDV8-F1
#
_cell.length_a   1.000
_cell.length_b   1.000
_cell.length_c   1.000
_cell.angle_alpha   90.00
_cell.angle_beta   90.00
_cell.angle_gamma   90.00
#
_symmetry.space_group_name_H-M   'P 1'
#
loop_
_entity.id
_entity.type
_entity.pdbx_description
1 polymer ?
#
loop_
_entity_poly.entity_id
_entity_poly.type
_entity_poly.pdbx_seq_one_letter_code
_entity_poly.pdbx_strand_id
1 'polypeptide(L)'
;MQNIHRIVRLLTFILVSAMLGQVILYYTTTSRAATDLPTVSTFNGITDGQTIQGTVGIEAITNGEHIAKVEFTVSGPEEVIHTEHHAPYFFFGDSNGTPKGWDTAELPDGEYKLMARAVDEQGQGEAYSIAFRIANSESTLNAASVLNDEEDALQIPGYIQAEDYRAGGQGTGYNDKSSGNNGDSNDRDDDVDMRGCDADGDGNKDERCVGWWEGEEWLAYRVNIESSGQYVFSVRGATGRDDVKLQFRIGDEAVGSVNLRNSGDASTFAVSKSDPVRLPEGRHTLKMQQADGHSFDIDAIKVERAGDGGSNPTATPEPQPTQTPPPDDGDTITLPGTVEVEDYRAGGQDQGYYDQSSGNKGDSNYRNDDVDMRGCDADDDGNKDERCVGWWEGEEWLAYNVRIESSGEYVFRVRGATERDDVKLQFRIDSDEVGSVNLRNTGSTSSFTTSESEPIQLPEGRHTLKVEQAAGHSFDLNLIKIERAGDGGGDPTATPEPTNEPEPTAAPAPTDTGRSGRIDGANVYVSKQQIESIQDKVRSGDGPWQGYYDRLMEDARDALDAGPYSVTRNGGPDGEHSYFTELPYCGWKRVDGKEPDCRDGQINPQADRDDYEAAIAIGQAVRDLGLAYALSGEERYAERAAYLIRVWAVDEDSRMNPRFTNGQSRIELSITMPGLFYGADLISGSSSWSSDEQRAFRSWVNDFVDSGKSWTGENNFEAWRLVFVASGAAYADDRGDLDYVYDRFKEILPEHVGSEGQMVKELGRTKSLMYSLYSLNAFTQIAEIARHNGEDLYDYSRNGRSLKLALDYHVPYVINPDRWQRQQIAPIEPKDVAHYEMAYRYYGDEDYLQAINEWDRPLNEIRAMGPVTLTHGR
;
A
#
# COMPACT_ATOMS: atom_id res chain seq x y z
N MET A 1 59.95 -39.10 41.39
CA MET A 1 60.19 -38.70 39.99
C MET A 1 58.91 -38.81 39.14
N GLN A 2 57.77 -38.28 39.62
CA GLN A 2 56.57 -38.07 38.77
C GLN A 2 55.63 -36.93 39.24
N ASN A 3 56.01 -36.12 40.25
CA ASN A 3 55.16 -35.02 40.76
C ASN A 3 55.80 -33.61 40.73
N ILE A 4 56.94 -33.40 40.06
CA ILE A 4 57.63 -32.08 39.97
C ILE A 4 57.41 -31.38 38.61
N HIS A 5 56.83 -32.08 37.62
CA HIS A 5 56.54 -31.53 36.29
C HIS A 5 55.17 -30.84 36.15
N ARG A 6 54.33 -30.77 37.21
CA ARG A 6 53.03 -30.06 37.17
C ARG A 6 53.01 -28.70 37.88
N ILE A 7 54.06 -28.30 38.60
CA ILE A 7 54.13 -27.00 39.29
C ILE A 7 54.90 -25.93 38.48
N VAL A 8 55.75 -26.34 37.53
CA VAL A 8 56.56 -25.41 36.70
C VAL A 8 55.80 -24.83 35.50
N ARG A 9 54.57 -25.32 35.19
CA ARG A 9 53.73 -24.76 34.11
C ARG A 9 52.62 -23.79 34.59
N LEU A 10 52.46 -23.57 35.89
CA LEU A 10 51.43 -22.66 36.44
C LEU A 10 52.02 -21.35 37.03
N LEU A 11 53.35 -21.19 37.07
CA LEU A 11 54.03 -20.01 37.63
C LEU A 11 54.58 -19.03 36.57
N THR A 12 54.30 -19.28 35.30
CA THR A 12 54.70 -18.40 34.19
C THR A 12 53.59 -17.42 33.76
N PHE A 13 52.42 -17.44 34.41
CA PHE A 13 51.26 -16.63 34.01
C PHE A 13 50.77 -15.60 35.03
N ILE A 14 51.37 -15.51 36.23
CA ILE A 14 50.94 -14.55 37.26
C ILE A 14 52.15 -14.01 38.01
N LEU A 15 52.97 -13.18 37.35
CA LEU A 15 53.99 -12.32 37.99
C LEU A 15 54.59 -11.31 37.00
N VAL A 16 53.75 -10.70 36.15
CA VAL A 16 54.08 -9.48 35.38
C VAL A 16 53.03 -8.41 35.68
N SER A 17 52.80 -8.18 36.96
CA SER A 17 52.01 -7.07 37.50
C SER A 17 52.55 -6.70 38.88
N ALA A 18 53.64 -5.93 38.91
CA ALA A 18 54.00 -5.03 40.02
C ALA A 18 55.29 -4.24 39.67
N MET A 19 55.06 -3.09 39.04
CA MET A 19 55.73 -1.79 39.21
C MET A 19 57.26 -1.70 39.44
N LEU A 20 57.91 -1.08 38.44
CA LEU A 20 58.77 0.13 38.50
C LEU A 20 59.85 0.26 39.60
N GLY A 21 61.12 0.39 39.16
CA GLY A 21 62.12 1.16 39.94
C GLY A 21 63.62 0.96 39.62
N GLN A 22 64.11 1.59 38.52
CA GLN A 22 65.47 2.18 38.29
C GLN A 22 66.72 1.24 38.31
N VAL A 23 67.83 1.38 37.56
CA VAL A 23 68.66 2.51 37.08
C VAL A 23 69.57 2.07 35.89
N ILE A 24 69.49 2.81 34.77
CA ILE A 24 70.55 3.37 33.87
C ILE A 24 71.74 2.48 33.39
N LEU A 25 71.82 2.28 32.07
CA LEU A 25 73.09 2.28 31.33
C LEU A 25 72.97 3.17 30.07
N TYR A 26 73.85 4.17 30.00
CA TYR A 26 73.96 5.19 28.98
C TYR A 26 74.31 4.60 27.60
N TYR A 27 73.41 4.76 26.64
CA TYR A 27 73.78 5.19 25.30
C TYR A 27 73.20 6.58 25.10
N THR A 28 74.06 7.55 24.82
CA THR A 28 73.68 8.90 24.44
C THR A 28 73.04 8.86 23.06
N THR A 29 71.73 8.62 23.01
CA THR A 29 70.87 9.11 21.93
C THR A 29 70.30 10.43 22.41
N THR A 30 70.61 11.49 21.68
CA THR A 30 69.96 12.80 21.80
C THR A 30 68.46 12.56 21.67
N SER A 31 67.72 12.47 22.79
CA SER A 31 66.27 12.33 22.74
C SER A 31 65.73 13.65 22.20
N ARG A 32 65.32 13.65 20.93
CA ARG A 32 64.48 14.70 20.38
C ARG A 32 63.28 14.85 21.33
N ALA A 33 62.93 16.09 21.69
CA ALA A 33 61.74 16.31 22.50
C ALA A 33 60.53 15.70 21.76
N ALA A 34 59.54 15.17 22.49
CA ALA A 34 58.34 14.55 21.90
C ALA A 34 57.60 15.47 20.90
N THR A 35 57.85 16.78 20.95
CA THR A 35 57.32 17.79 20.04
C THR A 35 57.96 17.82 18.64
N ASP A 36 58.94 16.96 18.37
CA ASP A 36 59.80 17.04 17.18
C ASP A 36 59.82 15.72 16.38
N LEU A 37 58.99 14.73 16.78
CA LEU A 37 58.83 13.46 16.08
C LEU A 37 57.86 13.61 14.89
N PRO A 38 58.03 12.82 13.82
CA PRO A 38 57.03 12.73 12.77
C PRO A 38 55.67 12.33 13.34
N THR A 39 54.64 13.09 12.96
CA THR A 39 53.25 12.80 13.31
C THR A 39 52.38 12.76 12.07
N VAL A 40 51.26 12.08 12.19
CA VAL A 40 50.13 12.20 11.26
C VAL A 40 49.10 13.09 11.97
N SER A 41 48.68 14.20 11.34
CA SER A 41 47.68 15.09 11.92
C SER A 41 46.26 14.75 11.53
N THR A 42 46.07 14.25 10.31
CA THR A 42 44.76 13.87 9.76
C THR A 42 44.96 12.99 8.53
N PHE A 43 43.86 12.46 8.03
CA PHE A 43 43.78 11.88 6.69
C PHE A 43 43.06 12.83 5.74
N ASN A 44 43.47 12.85 4.48
CA ASN A 44 42.63 13.33 3.38
C ASN A 44 42.00 12.12 2.68
N GLY A 45 40.74 12.28 2.25
CA GLY A 45 39.97 11.23 1.58
C GLY A 45 39.20 10.31 2.54
N ILE A 46 39.41 10.41 3.85
CA ILE A 46 38.62 9.71 4.87
C ILE A 46 38.64 10.44 6.23
N THR A 47 37.54 10.38 6.99
CA THR A 47 37.35 11.06 8.30
C THR A 47 36.80 10.09 9.37
N ASP A 48 36.91 10.46 10.64
CA ASP A 48 36.46 9.63 11.77
C ASP A 48 34.94 9.46 11.80
N GLY A 49 34.47 8.22 11.91
CA GLY A 49 33.07 7.83 11.80
C GLY A 49 32.51 7.79 10.38
N GLN A 50 33.33 8.04 9.35
CA GLN A 50 32.85 8.08 7.98
C GLN A 50 32.48 6.68 7.46
N THR A 51 31.36 6.57 6.75
CA THR A 51 31.04 5.38 5.95
C THR A 51 31.62 5.54 4.54
N ILE A 52 32.32 4.53 4.04
CA ILE A 52 32.95 4.54 2.71
C ILE A 52 32.56 3.30 1.89
N GLN A 53 32.60 3.47 0.56
CA GLN A 53 32.31 2.44 -0.42
C GLN A 53 33.15 2.66 -1.69
N GLY A 54 33.43 1.58 -2.43
CA GLY A 54 34.16 1.64 -3.69
C GLY A 54 35.64 2.01 -3.54
N THR A 55 36.20 2.74 -4.50
CA THR A 55 37.64 3.07 -4.49
C THR A 55 37.91 4.40 -3.78
N VAL A 56 38.70 4.37 -2.71
CA VAL A 56 39.08 5.56 -1.92
C VAL A 56 40.58 5.87 -2.03
N GLY A 57 40.93 7.14 -2.27
CA GLY A 57 42.33 7.60 -2.18
C GLY A 57 42.60 8.20 -0.81
N ILE A 58 43.37 7.52 0.04
CA ILE A 58 43.65 8.00 1.41
C ILE A 58 45.07 8.56 1.49
N GLU A 59 45.23 9.82 1.87
CA GLU A 59 46.53 10.44 2.14
C GLU A 59 46.74 10.64 3.64
N ALA A 60 47.91 10.27 4.16
CA ALA A 60 48.32 10.67 5.50
C ALA A 60 48.95 12.07 5.47
N ILE A 61 48.31 13.04 6.12
CA ILE A 61 48.87 14.38 6.27
C ILE A 61 49.82 14.39 7.45
N THR A 62 51.10 14.60 7.15
CA THR A 62 52.19 14.45 8.12
C THR A 62 52.80 15.79 8.50
N ASN A 63 53.28 15.88 9.75
CA ASN A 63 54.06 17.00 10.24
C ASN A 63 55.41 16.51 10.77
N GLY A 64 56.47 17.29 10.53
CA GLY A 64 57.83 16.99 10.96
C GLY A 64 58.82 16.91 9.80
N GLU A 65 60.11 17.02 10.11
CA GLU A 65 61.19 16.92 9.13
C GLU A 65 61.82 15.52 9.14
N HIS A 66 62.22 15.01 7.97
CA HIS A 66 62.90 13.71 7.78
C HIS A 66 62.03 12.46 8.02
N ILE A 67 60.84 12.42 7.44
CA ILE A 67 59.96 11.24 7.46
C ILE A 67 60.53 10.18 6.52
N ALA A 68 60.86 9.00 7.06
CA ALA A 68 61.41 7.89 6.30
C ALA A 68 60.33 7.06 5.60
N LYS A 69 59.16 6.93 6.25
CA LYS A 69 57.98 6.21 5.74
C LYS A 69 56.75 6.48 6.61
N VAL A 70 55.57 6.16 6.06
CA VAL A 70 54.30 6.07 6.79
C VAL A 70 53.81 4.62 6.76
N GLU A 71 53.55 4.07 7.95
CA GLU A 71 53.01 2.73 8.13
C GLU A 71 51.50 2.82 8.37
N PHE A 72 50.70 2.22 7.50
CA PHE A 72 49.25 2.15 7.60
C PHE A 72 48.81 0.77 8.07
N THR A 73 47.80 0.72 8.93
CA THR A 73 47.14 -0.50 9.39
C THR A 73 45.64 -0.27 9.42
N VAL A 74 44.90 -1.08 8.69
CA VAL A 74 43.45 -1.20 8.80
C VAL A 74 43.16 -2.48 9.58
N SER A 75 42.29 -2.36 10.58
CA SER A 75 41.81 -3.48 11.40
C SER A 75 40.29 -3.46 11.46
N GLY A 76 39.64 -4.63 11.48
CA GLY A 76 38.18 -4.76 11.46
C GLY A 76 37.79 -6.19 11.04
N PRO A 77 36.70 -6.35 10.29
CA PRO A 77 36.35 -7.61 9.64
C PRO A 77 37.47 -8.22 8.78
N GLU A 78 38.33 -7.37 8.21
CA GLU A 78 39.57 -7.76 7.52
C GLU A 78 40.75 -6.86 7.93
N GLU A 79 41.97 -7.41 7.95
CA GLU A 79 43.19 -6.68 8.29
C GLU A 79 44.05 -6.37 7.05
N VAL A 80 44.44 -5.11 6.88
CA VAL A 80 45.30 -4.66 5.78
C VAL A 80 46.45 -3.84 6.33
N ILE A 81 47.68 -4.16 5.93
CA ILE A 81 48.89 -3.42 6.33
C ILE A 81 49.59 -2.92 5.08
N HIS A 82 49.95 -1.63 5.06
CA HIS A 82 50.67 -1.01 3.96
C HIS A 82 51.78 -0.09 4.48
N THR A 83 52.81 0.15 3.67
CA THR A 83 53.90 1.07 4.00
C THR A 83 54.26 1.88 2.77
N GLU A 84 54.20 3.21 2.89
CA GLU A 84 54.57 4.14 1.82
C GLU A 84 55.83 4.92 2.23
N HIS A 85 56.77 5.04 1.31
CA HIS A 85 58.09 5.63 1.52
C HIS A 85 58.25 7.01 0.89
N HIS A 86 57.32 7.44 0.04
CA HIS A 86 57.44 8.68 -0.74
C HIS A 86 56.25 9.61 -0.47
N ALA A 87 56.54 10.90 -0.30
CA ALA A 87 55.52 11.93 -0.20
C ALA A 87 55.04 12.33 -1.60
N PRO A 88 53.74 12.59 -1.81
CA PRO A 88 52.63 12.49 -0.84
C PRO A 88 52.33 11.04 -0.40
N TYR A 89 52.13 10.83 0.91
CA TYR A 89 52.05 9.49 1.49
C TYR A 89 50.65 8.90 1.38
N PHE A 90 50.34 8.31 0.23
CA PHE A 90 49.05 7.68 -0.04
C PHE A 90 49.01 6.20 0.39
N PHE A 91 47.85 5.76 0.89
CA PHE A 91 47.55 4.36 1.12
C PHE A 91 47.48 3.63 -0.22
N PHE A 92 48.30 2.59 -0.39
CA PHE A 92 48.62 1.91 -1.66
C PHE A 92 49.45 2.73 -2.68
N GLY A 93 49.91 3.93 -2.29
CA GLY A 93 50.79 4.80 -3.07
C GLY A 93 50.09 5.54 -4.22
N ASP A 94 50.89 6.26 -5.02
CA ASP A 94 50.41 7.16 -6.06
C ASP A 94 51.10 6.96 -7.42
N SER A 95 50.60 7.69 -8.42
CA SER A 95 51.25 7.91 -9.71
C SER A 95 51.31 9.41 -10.00
N ASN A 96 52.47 10.04 -9.76
CA ASN A 96 52.71 11.48 -9.95
C ASN A 96 51.79 12.39 -9.11
N GLY A 97 51.55 12.02 -7.85
CA GLY A 97 50.69 12.75 -6.92
C GLY A 97 49.21 12.39 -7.00
N THR A 98 48.81 11.52 -7.95
CA THR A 98 47.45 10.98 -8.02
C THR A 98 47.38 9.64 -7.29
N PRO A 99 46.55 9.48 -6.24
CA PRO A 99 46.42 8.21 -5.52
C PRO A 99 46.00 7.08 -6.46
N LYS A 100 46.57 5.89 -6.26
CA LYS A 100 46.15 4.68 -7.00
C LYS A 100 44.77 4.18 -6.62
N GLY A 101 44.28 4.60 -5.45
CA GLY A 101 43.01 4.19 -4.89
C GLY A 101 43.08 2.83 -4.20
N TRP A 102 42.38 2.72 -3.08
CA TRP A 102 42.12 1.47 -2.39
C TRP A 102 40.70 1.03 -2.73
N ASP A 103 40.56 -0.05 -3.49
CA ASP A 103 39.26 -0.63 -3.80
C ASP A 103 38.73 -1.39 -2.59
N THR A 104 37.69 -0.85 -1.95
CA THR A 104 37.03 -1.49 -0.82
C THR A 104 35.88 -2.38 -1.25
N ALA A 105 35.46 -2.38 -2.52
CA ALA A 105 34.18 -2.95 -2.98
C ALA A 105 33.96 -4.44 -2.64
N GLU A 106 35.03 -5.20 -2.50
CA GLU A 106 35.00 -6.64 -2.19
C GLU A 106 35.34 -6.94 -0.71
N LEU A 107 35.63 -5.92 0.10
CA LEU A 107 35.91 -6.10 1.52
C LEU A 107 34.60 -6.29 2.30
N PRO A 108 34.59 -7.11 3.37
CA PRO A 108 33.39 -7.33 4.15
C PRO A 108 32.87 -6.04 4.80
N ASP A 109 31.56 -5.85 4.81
CA ASP A 109 30.96 -4.70 5.48
C ASP A 109 31.15 -4.75 6.99
N GLY A 110 31.29 -3.58 7.61
CA GLY A 110 31.40 -3.44 9.05
C GLY A 110 32.29 -2.28 9.49
N GLU A 111 32.50 -2.19 10.79
CA GLU A 111 33.34 -1.16 11.41
C GLU A 111 34.82 -1.51 11.27
N TYR A 112 35.58 -0.60 10.68
CA TYR A 112 37.02 -0.65 10.52
C TYR A 112 37.69 0.49 11.29
N LYS A 113 38.98 0.31 11.56
CA LYS A 113 39.85 1.32 12.16
C LYS A 113 41.09 1.46 11.30
N LEU A 114 41.34 2.67 10.80
CA LEU A 114 42.55 3.04 10.10
C LEU A 114 43.51 3.69 11.10
N MET A 115 44.73 3.18 11.16
CA MET A 115 45.83 3.75 11.91
C MET A 115 46.99 4.04 10.96
N ALA A 116 47.57 5.24 11.04
CA ALA A 116 48.81 5.57 10.34
C ALA A 116 49.85 6.11 11.29
N ARG A 117 51.10 5.70 11.08
CA ARG A 117 52.24 6.13 11.87
C ARG A 117 53.36 6.60 10.94
N ALA A 118 53.60 7.91 10.93
CA ALA A 118 54.78 8.47 10.29
C ALA A 118 56.00 8.18 11.16
N VAL A 119 57.10 7.69 10.59
CA VAL A 119 58.33 7.39 11.35
C VAL A 119 59.57 7.96 10.68
N ASP A 120 60.56 8.31 11.49
CA ASP A 120 61.89 8.73 11.03
C ASP A 120 62.82 7.54 10.71
N GLU A 121 64.07 7.82 10.33
CA GLU A 121 65.09 6.78 10.04
C GLU A 121 65.42 5.88 11.24
N GLN A 122 65.02 6.25 12.45
CA GLN A 122 65.23 5.50 13.69
C GLN A 122 63.98 4.72 14.11
N GLY A 123 62.89 4.80 13.34
CA GLY A 123 61.61 4.15 13.60
C GLY A 123 60.77 4.83 14.68
N GLN A 124 61.10 6.07 15.04
CA GLN A 124 60.38 6.86 16.04
C GLN A 124 59.32 7.74 15.38
N GLY A 125 58.15 7.84 16.02
CA GLY A 125 56.99 8.54 15.48
C GLY A 125 55.69 8.15 16.16
N GLU A 126 54.68 8.99 16.05
CA GLU A 126 53.37 8.81 16.70
C GLU A 126 52.29 8.34 15.71
N ALA A 127 51.37 7.51 16.21
CA ALA A 127 50.28 6.97 15.43
C ALA A 127 49.02 7.82 15.60
N TYR A 128 48.33 8.08 14.50
CA TYR A 128 47.00 8.68 14.46
C TYR A 128 46.02 7.63 13.97
N SER A 129 44.81 7.59 14.54
CA SER A 129 43.80 6.62 14.12
C SER A 129 42.41 7.21 14.08
N ILE A 130 41.62 6.73 13.13
CA ILE A 130 40.19 6.99 12.97
C ILE A 130 39.43 5.66 12.88
N ALA A 131 38.18 5.64 13.31
CA ALA A 131 37.21 4.60 12.98
C ALA A 131 36.43 5.02 11.74
N PHE A 132 36.00 4.06 10.93
CA PHE A 132 35.21 4.29 9.72
C PHE A 132 34.49 2.98 9.37
N ARG A 133 33.38 3.06 8.65
CA ARG A 133 32.60 1.88 8.26
C ARG A 133 32.80 1.61 6.78
N ILE A 134 33.07 0.36 6.41
CA ILE A 134 32.96 -0.07 5.00
C ILE A 134 31.58 -0.67 4.82
N ALA A 135 30.87 -0.21 3.80
CA ALA A 135 29.47 -0.57 3.57
C ALA A 135 29.20 -0.77 2.07
N ASN A 136 29.90 -1.73 1.46
CA ASN A 136 29.77 -1.98 0.03
C ASN A 136 28.41 -2.59 -0.34
N SER A 137 27.79 -3.34 0.59
CA SER A 137 26.43 -3.87 0.39
C SER A 137 25.33 -2.80 0.60
N GLU A 138 25.65 -1.68 1.26
CA GLU A 138 24.76 -0.51 1.37
C GLU A 138 24.73 0.33 0.06
N SER A 139 25.60 0.02 -0.91
CA SER A 139 25.69 0.69 -2.22
C SER A 139 24.87 0.03 -3.34
N THR A 140 24.55 -1.26 -3.22
CA THR A 140 23.60 -1.94 -4.13
C THR A 140 22.14 -1.62 -3.81
N LEU A 141 21.92 -0.72 -2.84
CA LEU A 141 20.62 -0.23 -2.38
C LEU A 141 20.66 1.30 -2.26
N ASN A 142 21.23 2.05 -3.23
CA ASN A 142 21.18 3.53 -3.21
C ASN A 142 21.27 4.18 -4.62
N ALA A 143 20.49 3.66 -5.57
CA ALA A 143 19.74 4.52 -6.51
C ALA A 143 18.29 4.72 -6.00
N ALA A 144 18.05 4.36 -4.74
CA ALA A 144 16.85 4.64 -3.99
C ALA A 144 17.23 4.65 -2.50
N SER A 145 17.81 5.74 -1.99
CA SER A 145 17.65 6.05 -0.58
C SER A 145 16.24 6.59 -0.38
N VAL A 146 15.28 5.67 -0.31
CA VAL A 146 14.28 5.76 0.74
C VAL A 146 15.08 5.67 2.04
N LEU A 147 14.86 6.64 2.92
CA LEU A 147 15.07 6.54 4.35
C LEU A 147 14.68 5.13 4.87
N ASN A 148 15.37 4.61 5.88
CA ASN A 148 15.13 3.28 6.46
C ASN A 148 13.65 3.08 6.87
N ASP A 149 12.99 2.07 6.28
CA ASP A 149 11.55 1.84 6.39
C ASP A 149 11.04 1.21 7.70
N GLU A 150 11.92 0.88 8.66
CA GLU A 150 11.47 0.44 10.00
C GLU A 150 11.48 1.55 11.08
N GLU A 151 12.24 2.64 10.90
CA GLU A 151 12.42 3.72 11.91
C GLU A 151 12.02 5.16 11.46
N ASP A 152 11.85 5.45 10.17
CA ASP A 152 11.91 6.84 9.66
C ASP A 152 10.56 7.54 9.42
N ALA A 153 9.53 7.24 10.21
CA ALA A 153 8.33 8.08 10.22
C ALA A 153 8.65 9.41 10.92
N LEU A 154 8.58 10.52 10.19
CA LEU A 154 8.80 11.87 10.73
C LEU A 154 7.83 12.11 11.88
N GLN A 155 8.35 12.37 13.07
CA GLN A 155 7.53 12.52 14.26
C GLN A 155 6.78 13.86 14.20
N ILE A 156 5.46 13.80 14.44
CA ILE A 156 4.58 14.96 14.45
C ILE A 156 3.96 15.06 15.84
N PRO A 157 4.15 16.16 16.59
CA PRO A 157 4.75 17.45 16.19
C PRO A 157 6.24 17.41 15.78
N GLY A 158 6.61 18.12 14.71
CA GLY A 158 7.98 18.13 14.19
C GLY A 158 8.20 18.95 12.91
N TYR A 159 9.36 18.76 12.28
CA TYR A 159 9.73 19.37 11.00
C TYR A 159 9.80 18.31 9.90
N ILE A 160 9.45 18.72 8.69
CA ILE A 160 9.52 17.96 7.44
C ILE A 160 10.28 18.84 6.45
N GLN A 161 11.43 18.39 5.96
CA GLN A 161 12.10 19.10 4.87
C GLN A 161 11.40 18.80 3.55
N ALA A 162 11.39 19.75 2.62
CA ALA A 162 10.72 19.57 1.34
C ALA A 162 11.34 18.41 0.55
N GLU A 163 12.67 18.31 0.56
CA GLU A 163 13.52 17.31 -0.09
C GLU A 163 13.50 15.92 0.58
N ASP A 164 12.96 15.81 1.80
CA ASP A 164 12.84 14.55 2.56
C ASP A 164 11.58 13.76 2.16
N TYR A 165 11.09 13.93 0.93
CA TYR A 165 9.97 13.14 0.43
C TYR A 165 10.35 11.65 0.32
N ARG A 166 9.34 10.81 0.53
CA ARG A 166 9.44 9.35 0.47
C ARG A 166 10.00 8.96 -0.90
N ALA A 167 10.95 8.03 -0.96
CA ALA A 167 11.30 7.44 -2.24
C ALA A 167 10.27 6.38 -2.70
N GLY A 168 10.45 5.87 -3.91
CA GLY A 168 9.47 5.03 -4.61
C GLY A 168 9.15 5.51 -6.02
N GLY A 169 9.67 6.68 -6.41
CA GLY A 169 9.52 7.24 -7.75
C GLY A 169 8.14 7.88 -8.00
N GLN A 170 7.91 8.23 -9.26
CA GLN A 170 6.67 8.82 -9.75
C GLN A 170 5.43 8.02 -9.32
N GLY A 171 4.42 8.72 -8.82
CA GLY A 171 3.15 8.15 -8.35
C GLY A 171 3.23 7.52 -6.96
N THR A 172 4.42 7.40 -6.36
CA THR A 172 4.61 6.81 -5.03
C THR A 172 5.21 7.81 -4.04
N GLY A 173 6.39 8.36 -4.37
CA GLY A 173 7.11 9.31 -3.53
C GLY A 173 6.75 10.77 -3.83
N TYR A 174 6.48 11.02 -5.10
CA TYR A 174 6.15 12.31 -5.66
C TYR A 174 5.33 12.11 -6.94
N ASN A 175 4.76 13.20 -7.46
CA ASN A 175 4.31 13.30 -8.84
C ASN A 175 4.87 14.59 -9.41
N ASP A 176 5.81 14.46 -10.34
CA ASP A 176 6.41 15.53 -11.14
C ASP A 176 5.91 15.41 -12.59
N LYS A 177 5.53 16.51 -13.23
CA LYS A 177 5.02 16.54 -14.61
C LYS A 177 6.12 16.83 -15.62
N SER A 178 7.24 17.36 -15.17
CA SER A 178 8.42 17.56 -15.98
C SER A 178 9.27 16.28 -16.01
N SER A 179 10.23 16.21 -16.94
CA SER A 179 11.17 15.07 -16.98
C SER A 179 12.58 15.55 -16.68
N GLY A 180 13.22 14.91 -15.72
CA GLY A 180 14.50 15.29 -15.13
C GLY A 180 14.43 16.55 -14.25
N ASN A 181 15.43 16.69 -13.37
CA ASN A 181 15.57 17.84 -12.50
C ASN A 181 16.07 19.10 -13.26
N ASN A 182 15.25 20.15 -13.28
CA ASN A 182 15.51 21.48 -13.86
C ASN A 182 16.38 22.39 -12.98
N GLY A 183 16.66 21.98 -11.74
CA GLY A 183 17.51 22.67 -10.79
C GLY A 183 18.99 22.27 -10.86
N ASP A 184 19.76 22.65 -9.82
CA ASP A 184 21.21 22.43 -9.74
C ASP A 184 21.63 21.38 -8.69
N SER A 185 20.67 20.70 -8.07
CA SER A 185 20.91 19.61 -7.13
C SER A 185 21.05 18.25 -7.83
N ASN A 186 21.94 17.40 -7.30
CA ASN A 186 22.05 15.98 -7.67
C ASN A 186 21.83 15.07 -6.44
N ASP A 187 21.10 15.55 -5.42
CA ASP A 187 20.94 14.81 -4.16
C ASP A 187 20.06 13.57 -4.32
N ARG A 188 19.19 13.55 -5.35
CA ARG A 188 18.33 12.41 -5.69
C ARG A 188 18.36 12.18 -7.21
N ASP A 189 18.33 10.92 -7.60
CA ASP A 189 18.29 10.47 -8.99
C ASP A 189 16.82 10.26 -9.42
N ASP A 190 16.03 11.33 -9.31
CA ASP A 190 14.61 11.34 -9.61
C ASP A 190 14.19 12.66 -10.29
N ASP A 191 12.94 12.74 -10.75
CA ASP A 191 12.46 13.84 -11.61
C ASP A 191 12.14 15.14 -10.85
N VAL A 192 12.19 15.15 -9.51
CA VAL A 192 11.78 16.32 -8.72
C VAL A 192 12.75 17.47 -8.88
N ASP A 193 12.19 18.64 -9.18
CA ASP A 193 12.94 19.87 -9.40
C ASP A 193 13.53 20.47 -8.11
N MET A 194 14.83 20.26 -7.89
CA MET A 194 15.54 20.65 -6.67
C MET A 194 16.75 21.52 -6.92
N ARG A 195 16.96 22.53 -6.06
CA ARG A 195 18.09 23.45 -6.13
C ARG A 195 18.63 23.86 -4.77
N GLY A 196 19.83 24.41 -4.76
CA GLY A 196 20.37 25.16 -3.64
C GLY A 196 19.61 26.48 -3.40
N CYS A 197 19.29 26.77 -2.13
CA CYS A 197 18.58 27.98 -1.70
C CYS A 197 19.19 28.56 -0.42
N ASP A 198 18.92 29.85 -0.17
CA ASP A 198 19.29 30.62 1.03
C ASP A 198 18.01 30.82 1.85
N ALA A 199 17.51 29.73 2.44
CA ALA A 199 16.21 29.71 3.07
C ALA A 199 16.24 30.32 4.47
N ASP A 200 17.41 30.32 5.13
CA ASP A 200 17.61 30.92 6.44
C ASP A 200 18.07 32.40 6.41
N GLY A 201 18.51 32.88 5.24
CA GLY A 201 18.89 34.27 5.00
C GLY A 201 20.31 34.62 5.44
N ASP A 202 21.19 33.64 5.62
CA ASP A 202 22.59 33.83 6.02
C ASP A 202 23.51 34.28 4.86
N GLY A 203 23.02 34.22 3.62
CA GLY A 203 23.71 34.63 2.40
C GLY A 203 24.43 33.49 1.66
N ASN A 204 24.32 32.25 2.12
CA ASN A 204 24.82 31.03 1.49
C ASN A 204 23.65 30.24 0.87
N LYS A 205 23.97 29.33 -0.05
CA LYS A 205 22.97 28.47 -0.70
C LYS A 205 23.17 27.00 -0.32
N ASP A 206 23.28 26.74 0.96
CA ASP A 206 23.57 25.42 1.51
C ASP A 206 22.31 24.61 1.87
N GLU A 207 21.12 25.24 1.97
CA GLU A 207 19.85 24.52 2.04
C GLU A 207 19.41 23.93 0.70
N ARG A 208 18.39 23.07 0.74
CA ARG A 208 17.72 22.49 -0.42
C ARG A 208 16.26 22.92 -0.45
N CYS A 209 15.82 23.25 -1.65
CA CYS A 209 14.44 23.65 -1.89
C CYS A 209 13.89 22.95 -3.13
N VAL A 210 12.60 22.63 -3.09
CA VAL A 210 11.85 22.09 -4.22
C VAL A 210 11.13 23.24 -4.93
N GLY A 211 11.36 23.38 -6.24
CA GLY A 211 10.86 24.47 -7.06
C GLY A 211 10.16 23.99 -8.32
N TRP A 212 9.97 24.90 -9.29
CA TRP A 212 9.46 24.63 -10.65
C TRP A 212 8.11 23.89 -10.79
N TRP A 213 7.34 23.85 -9.71
CA TRP A 213 6.01 23.24 -9.64
C TRP A 213 5.07 23.52 -10.83
N GLU A 214 4.60 22.46 -11.48
CA GLU A 214 3.58 22.45 -12.53
C GLU A 214 2.24 21.86 -12.02
N GLY A 215 1.15 22.63 -12.12
CA GLY A 215 -0.12 22.38 -11.41
C GLY A 215 -0.51 20.92 -11.14
N GLU A 216 -0.96 20.64 -9.91
CA GLU A 216 -1.33 19.32 -9.36
C GLU A 216 -0.19 18.39 -8.94
N GLU A 217 1.07 18.79 -9.12
CA GLU A 217 2.22 18.07 -8.56
C GLU A 217 2.17 17.95 -7.04
N TRP A 218 2.80 16.91 -6.51
CA TRP A 218 2.79 16.62 -5.08
C TRP A 218 4.04 15.87 -4.60
N LEU A 219 4.34 16.03 -3.31
CA LEU A 219 5.36 15.29 -2.57
C LEU A 219 4.70 14.52 -1.42
N ALA A 220 5.12 13.28 -1.17
CA ALA A 220 4.59 12.44 -0.09
C ALA A 220 5.63 12.18 1.00
N TYR A 221 5.20 12.17 2.25
CA TYR A 221 6.04 11.97 3.45
C TYR A 221 5.43 10.88 4.33
N ARG A 222 6.26 10.04 4.96
CA ARG A 222 5.80 9.15 6.04
C ARG A 222 5.90 9.88 7.37
N VAL A 223 4.79 9.99 8.08
CA VAL A 223 4.71 10.69 9.38
C VAL A 223 4.16 9.77 10.45
N ASN A 224 4.60 9.96 11.70
CA ASN A 224 4.00 9.36 12.88
C ASN A 224 3.43 10.48 13.76
N ILE A 225 2.11 10.54 13.83
CA ILE A 225 1.38 11.56 14.56
C ILE A 225 1.21 11.07 15.99
N GLU A 226 1.92 11.72 16.91
CA GLU A 226 2.05 11.29 18.31
C GLU A 226 0.70 11.08 18.99
N SER A 227 -0.30 11.90 18.63
CA SER A 227 -1.64 11.82 19.20
C SER A 227 -2.65 12.59 18.35
N SER A 228 -3.89 12.11 18.30
CA SER A 228 -4.94 12.81 17.55
C SER A 228 -5.19 14.21 18.13
N GLY A 229 -5.55 15.17 17.29
CA GLY A 229 -5.82 16.54 17.75
C GLY A 229 -5.75 17.60 16.66
N GLN A 230 -5.77 18.86 17.10
CA GLN A 230 -5.64 20.04 16.24
C GLN A 230 -4.16 20.41 16.07
N TYR A 231 -3.73 20.59 14.82
CA TYR A 231 -2.37 20.93 14.42
C TYR A 231 -2.35 22.13 13.47
N VAL A 232 -1.22 22.81 13.36
CA VAL A 232 -1.00 23.90 12.42
C VAL A 232 0.21 23.56 11.56
N PHE A 233 0.04 23.63 10.23
CA PHE A 233 1.14 23.56 9.27
C PHE A 233 1.75 24.96 9.12
N SER A 234 3.06 25.08 9.28
CA SER A 234 3.84 26.28 8.99
C SER A 234 4.81 25.99 7.86
N VAL A 235 4.51 26.44 6.64
CA VAL A 235 5.31 26.21 5.44
C VAL A 235 6.26 27.37 5.24
N ARG A 236 7.56 27.09 5.15
CA ARG A 236 8.58 28.03 4.72
C ARG A 236 8.73 27.92 3.19
N GLY A 237 8.28 28.94 2.48
CA GLY A 237 8.34 28.99 1.03
C GLY A 237 8.57 30.39 0.50
N ALA A 238 8.93 30.49 -0.78
CA ALA A 238 9.23 31.74 -1.47
C ALA A 238 8.36 31.88 -2.72
N THR A 239 7.68 33.02 -2.86
CA THR A 239 6.92 33.33 -4.08
C THR A 239 6.75 34.83 -4.26
N GLY A 240 6.73 35.29 -5.51
CA GLY A 240 6.35 36.66 -5.88
C GLY A 240 4.85 36.84 -6.09
N ARG A 241 4.04 35.83 -5.77
CA ARG A 241 2.61 35.76 -6.10
C ARG A 241 1.73 35.65 -4.87
N ASP A 242 0.45 36.01 -5.03
CA ASP A 242 -0.56 35.99 -3.96
C ASP A 242 -1.57 34.83 -4.10
N ASP A 243 -1.47 34.03 -5.17
CA ASP A 243 -2.43 32.97 -5.53
C ASP A 243 -1.90 31.55 -5.29
N VAL A 244 -0.68 31.39 -4.74
CA VAL A 244 -0.10 30.06 -4.52
C VAL A 244 -0.75 29.40 -3.31
N LYS A 245 -1.34 28.22 -3.53
CA LYS A 245 -2.01 27.41 -2.51
C LYS A 245 -1.49 25.98 -2.50
N LEU A 246 -1.16 25.49 -1.31
CA LEU A 246 -0.77 24.12 -1.04
C LEU A 246 -1.90 23.40 -0.29
N GLN A 247 -2.22 22.17 -0.70
CA GLN A 247 -3.18 21.29 -0.07
C GLN A 247 -2.44 20.12 0.59
N PHE A 248 -2.71 19.89 1.87
CA PHE A 248 -2.22 18.74 2.63
C PHE A 248 -3.27 17.63 2.64
N ARG A 249 -2.82 16.39 2.50
CA ARG A 249 -3.68 15.19 2.51
C ARG A 249 -3.09 14.07 3.37
N ILE A 250 -3.93 13.29 4.03
CA ILE A 250 -3.54 11.99 4.60
C ILE A 250 -4.22 10.90 3.77
N GLY A 251 -3.42 10.02 3.17
CA GLY A 251 -3.93 9.16 2.08
C GLY A 251 -4.44 10.03 0.92
N ASP A 252 -5.72 9.91 0.59
CA ASP A 252 -6.38 10.73 -0.43
C ASP A 252 -7.27 11.85 0.15
N GLU A 253 -7.47 11.87 1.46
CA GLU A 253 -8.34 12.86 2.14
C GLU A 253 -7.61 14.18 2.37
N ALA A 254 -8.24 15.30 1.99
CA ALA A 254 -7.74 16.64 2.23
C ALA A 254 -7.88 17.04 3.72
N VAL A 255 -6.77 17.22 4.42
CA VAL A 255 -6.76 17.55 5.86
C VAL A 255 -6.59 19.04 6.13
N GLY A 256 -6.07 19.82 5.18
CA GLY A 256 -6.02 21.28 5.29
C GLY A 256 -5.15 21.93 4.23
N SER A 257 -5.09 23.27 4.20
CA SER A 257 -4.36 24.00 3.16
C SER A 257 -3.60 25.20 3.71
N VAL A 258 -2.59 25.65 2.95
CA VAL A 258 -1.77 26.82 3.25
C VAL A 258 -1.68 27.70 2.01
N ASN A 259 -2.04 28.97 2.13
CA ASN A 259 -1.76 29.97 1.10
C ASN A 259 -0.35 30.55 1.36
N LEU A 260 0.53 30.46 0.37
CA LEU A 260 1.87 31.05 0.49
C LEU A 260 1.77 32.58 0.43
N ARG A 261 2.50 33.23 1.34
CA ARG A 261 2.58 34.67 1.39
C ARG A 261 3.54 35.14 0.31
N ASN A 262 3.13 36.13 -0.47
CA ASN A 262 4.02 36.85 -1.37
C ASN A 262 5.19 37.47 -0.59
N SER A 263 6.37 36.90 -0.80
CA SER A 263 7.65 37.31 -0.22
C SER A 263 8.47 38.17 -1.16
N GLY A 264 8.01 38.36 -2.39
CA GLY A 264 8.58 39.24 -3.41
C GLY A 264 9.11 38.49 -4.62
N ASP A 265 9.81 37.38 -4.42
CA ASP A 265 10.34 36.51 -5.48
C ASP A 265 10.51 35.05 -5.00
N ALA A 266 10.87 34.17 -5.93
CA ALA A 266 11.12 32.74 -5.69
C ALA A 266 12.49 32.46 -5.04
N SER A 267 13.08 33.40 -4.33
CA SER A 267 14.32 33.19 -3.57
C SER A 267 14.33 33.91 -2.22
N THR A 268 13.23 34.58 -1.87
CA THR A 268 13.03 35.22 -0.57
C THR A 268 12.04 34.37 0.24
N PHE A 269 12.48 33.67 1.28
CA PHE A 269 11.62 32.74 2.02
C PHE A 269 10.82 33.43 3.13
N ALA A 270 9.55 33.03 3.27
CA ALA A 270 8.66 33.46 4.33
C ALA A 270 7.86 32.26 4.87
N VAL A 271 7.41 32.37 6.12
CA VAL A 271 6.56 31.34 6.74
C VAL A 271 5.09 31.70 6.58
N SER A 272 4.33 30.80 5.95
CA SER A 272 2.87 30.80 5.87
C SER A 272 2.28 29.73 6.77
N LYS A 273 1.07 29.96 7.30
CA LYS A 273 0.41 29.04 8.25
C LYS A 273 -0.97 28.63 7.79
N SER A 274 -1.37 27.40 8.12
CA SER A 274 -2.75 26.94 7.99
C SER A 274 -3.62 27.44 9.16
N ASP A 275 -4.93 27.38 8.99
CA ASP A 275 -5.82 27.27 10.15
C ASP A 275 -5.57 25.94 10.90
N PRO A 276 -5.98 25.79 12.17
CA PRO A 276 -5.91 24.51 12.86
C PRO A 276 -6.64 23.41 12.09
N VAL A 277 -5.94 22.29 11.85
CA VAL A 277 -6.42 21.11 11.16
C VAL A 277 -6.46 19.92 12.09
N ARG A 278 -7.46 19.04 11.95
CA ARG A 278 -7.50 17.82 12.75
C ARG A 278 -6.65 16.74 12.08
N LEU A 279 -5.67 16.21 12.81
CA LEU A 279 -4.89 15.06 12.35
C LEU A 279 -5.16 13.82 13.23
N PRO A 280 -5.30 12.62 12.63
CA PRO A 280 -5.45 11.35 13.36
C PRO A 280 -4.12 10.89 13.99
N GLU A 281 -4.19 10.16 15.10
CA GLU A 281 -3.00 9.52 15.71
C GLU A 281 -2.46 8.40 14.82
N GLY A 282 -1.17 8.10 14.93
CA GLY A 282 -0.55 6.93 14.33
C GLY A 282 0.27 7.25 13.09
N ARG A 283 0.66 6.20 12.36
CA ARG A 283 1.48 6.32 11.15
C ARG A 283 0.61 6.61 9.93
N HIS A 284 1.01 7.60 9.14
CA HIS A 284 0.26 8.07 7.98
C HIS A 284 1.20 8.46 6.82
N THR A 285 0.67 8.46 5.60
CA THR A 285 1.29 9.13 4.45
C THR A 285 0.69 10.53 4.32
N LEU A 286 1.48 11.56 4.55
CA LEU A 286 1.12 12.96 4.38
C LEU A 286 1.57 13.44 2.99
N LYS A 287 0.64 13.85 2.12
CA LYS A 287 0.96 14.48 0.82
C LYS A 287 0.83 16.00 0.91
N MET A 288 1.82 16.73 0.40
CA MET A 288 1.74 18.16 0.10
C MET A 288 1.57 18.32 -1.42
N GLN A 289 0.43 18.87 -1.84
CA GLN A 289 0.05 19.02 -3.24
C GLN A 289 -0.11 20.49 -3.63
N GLN A 290 0.40 20.88 -4.79
CA GLN A 290 0.08 22.17 -5.40
C GLN A 290 -1.40 22.19 -5.82
N ALA A 291 -2.16 23.09 -5.20
CA ALA A 291 -3.59 23.25 -5.47
C ALA A 291 -3.90 24.42 -6.40
N ASP A 292 -3.15 25.53 -6.28
CA ASP A 292 -3.29 26.69 -7.15
C ASP A 292 -1.98 27.51 -7.21
N GLY A 293 -1.86 28.37 -8.21
CA GLY A 293 -0.68 29.18 -8.48
C GLY A 293 0.48 28.37 -9.08
N HIS A 294 1.58 29.05 -9.40
CA HIS A 294 2.80 28.47 -9.95
C HIS A 294 4.01 29.34 -9.55
N SER A 295 5.24 28.95 -9.86
CA SER A 295 6.45 29.76 -9.58
C SER A 295 6.65 30.07 -8.09
N PHE A 296 6.91 29.02 -7.32
CA PHE A 296 7.28 29.10 -5.91
C PHE A 296 8.31 28.03 -5.57
N ASP A 297 9.06 28.24 -4.49
CA ASP A 297 10.03 27.30 -3.94
C ASP A 297 9.62 26.96 -2.49
N ILE A 298 9.77 25.71 -2.06
CA ILE A 298 9.51 25.24 -0.69
C ILE A 298 10.79 24.70 -0.06
N ASP A 299 11.06 25.10 1.18
CA ASP A 299 12.20 24.64 2.00
C ASP A 299 11.73 23.61 3.03
N ALA A 300 10.79 23.98 3.91
CA ALA A 300 10.39 23.12 5.01
C ALA A 300 8.94 23.33 5.46
N ILE A 301 8.37 22.31 6.10
CA ILE A 301 7.07 22.34 6.76
C ILE A 301 7.29 22.02 8.25
N LYS A 302 6.80 22.89 9.13
CA LYS A 302 6.72 22.61 10.57
C LYS A 302 5.28 22.29 10.95
N VAL A 303 5.06 21.20 11.68
CA VAL A 303 3.74 20.78 12.16
C VAL A 303 3.71 20.80 13.68
N GLU A 304 2.83 21.61 14.26
CA GLU A 304 2.74 21.79 15.71
C GLU A 304 1.30 21.65 16.20
N ARG A 305 1.10 21.21 17.45
CA ARG A 305 -0.22 21.26 18.08
C ARG A 305 -0.72 22.70 18.14
N ALA A 306 -1.99 22.91 17.80
CA ALA A 306 -2.66 24.18 18.01
C ALA A 306 -2.76 24.44 19.52
N GLY A 307 -2.15 25.53 20.02
CA GLY A 307 -2.19 25.88 21.44
C GLY A 307 -3.54 26.47 21.84
N ASP A 308 -4.08 26.05 22.99
CA ASP A 308 -5.24 26.67 23.63
C ASP A 308 -4.93 28.13 23.99
N GLY A 309 -5.34 29.08 23.14
CA GLY A 309 -4.97 30.48 23.29
C GLY A 309 -5.84 31.48 22.52
N GLY A 310 -7.07 31.71 23.03
CA GLY A 310 -7.66 33.06 23.16
C GLY A 310 -8.22 33.84 21.95
N SER A 311 -9.57 33.91 21.89
CA SER A 311 -10.48 35.02 21.46
C SER A 311 -10.66 35.46 19.97
N ASN A 312 -11.88 35.13 19.48
CA ASN A 312 -12.80 35.58 18.39
C ASN A 312 -12.90 37.12 18.06
N PRO A 313 -13.69 37.67 17.06
CA PRO A 313 -14.49 37.11 15.92
C PRO A 313 -14.56 37.93 14.55
N THR A 314 -15.30 37.36 13.55
CA THR A 314 -16.08 37.95 12.39
C THR A 314 -15.32 38.26 11.07
N ALA A 315 -15.70 37.87 9.82
CA ALA A 315 -17.00 37.62 9.15
C ALA A 315 -16.93 36.70 7.88
N THR A 316 -18.05 36.04 7.58
CA THR A 316 -18.53 35.16 6.46
C THR A 316 -18.55 35.87 5.06
N PRO A 317 -18.65 35.22 3.85
CA PRO A 317 -19.36 33.97 3.52
C PRO A 317 -18.71 32.90 2.61
N GLU A 318 -19.30 31.70 2.70
CA GLU A 318 -19.01 30.37 2.11
C GLU A 318 -19.10 30.26 0.56
N PRO A 319 -18.54 29.18 -0.04
CA PRO A 319 -19.41 28.08 -0.49
C PRO A 319 -19.02 26.70 0.08
N GLN A 320 -20.05 25.88 0.32
CA GLN A 320 -20.09 24.58 1.00
C GLN A 320 -19.22 23.44 0.41
N PRO A 321 -18.87 22.42 1.22
CA PRO A 321 -18.20 21.18 0.83
C PRO A 321 -19.16 20.14 0.21
N THR A 322 -18.68 19.38 -0.77
CA THR A 322 -19.37 18.18 -1.27
C THR A 322 -19.13 17.02 -0.29
N GLN A 323 -20.21 16.40 0.19
CA GLN A 323 -20.18 15.43 1.28
C GLN A 323 -20.18 14.00 0.75
N THR A 324 -19.31 13.15 1.29
CA THR A 324 -19.26 11.72 0.96
C THR A 324 -20.34 10.99 1.75
N PRO A 325 -21.20 10.18 1.09
CA PRO A 325 -22.29 9.48 1.78
C PRO A 325 -21.75 8.42 2.76
N PRO A 326 -22.42 8.21 3.92
CA PRO A 326 -21.94 7.28 4.95
C PRO A 326 -21.98 5.80 4.51
N PRO A 327 -21.05 4.96 5.00
CA PRO A 327 -20.97 3.54 4.64
C PRO A 327 -22.18 2.72 5.12
N ASP A 328 -22.51 1.64 4.39
CA ASP A 328 -23.59 0.71 4.74
C ASP A 328 -23.11 -0.36 5.73
N ASP A 329 -23.37 -0.13 7.02
CA ASP A 329 -22.99 -1.00 8.13
C ASP A 329 -24.10 -1.96 8.58
N GLY A 330 -25.27 -1.94 7.92
CA GLY A 330 -26.43 -2.78 8.26
C GLY A 330 -27.49 -2.09 9.13
N ASP A 331 -27.22 -0.89 9.63
CA ASP A 331 -28.14 -0.05 10.43
C ASP A 331 -28.75 1.11 9.61
N THR A 332 -28.73 1.00 8.27
CA THR A 332 -29.26 2.06 7.38
C THR A 332 -30.78 2.03 7.28
N ILE A 333 -31.42 3.14 7.63
CA ILE A 333 -32.88 3.32 7.57
C ILE A 333 -33.30 3.79 6.18
N THR A 334 -34.09 3.00 5.46
CA THR A 334 -34.63 3.39 4.15
C THR A 334 -35.79 4.38 4.31
N LEU A 335 -35.76 5.49 3.56
CA LEU A 335 -36.76 6.56 3.55
C LEU A 335 -37.46 6.64 2.18
N PRO A 336 -38.81 6.73 2.10
CA PRO A 336 -39.78 6.90 3.19
C PRO A 336 -39.78 5.77 4.23
N GLY A 337 -39.86 6.11 5.51
CA GLY A 337 -39.70 5.15 6.61
C GLY A 337 -39.85 5.77 7.99
N THR A 338 -39.64 4.96 9.03
CA THR A 338 -39.65 5.39 10.44
C THR A 338 -38.23 5.37 10.98
N VAL A 339 -37.82 6.45 11.63
CA VAL A 339 -36.60 6.55 12.42
C VAL A 339 -36.99 6.45 13.90
N GLU A 340 -36.63 5.35 14.54
CA GLU A 340 -36.74 5.20 15.99
C GLU A 340 -35.60 5.99 16.64
N VAL A 341 -35.91 6.85 17.62
CA VAL A 341 -34.90 7.81 18.12
C VAL A 341 -33.80 7.14 18.96
N GLU A 342 -34.05 5.95 19.48
CA GLU A 342 -33.04 5.16 20.19
C GLU A 342 -32.05 4.43 19.26
N ASP A 343 -32.32 4.37 17.95
CA ASP A 343 -31.55 3.61 16.96
C ASP A 343 -30.55 4.50 16.20
N TYR A 344 -29.98 5.50 16.88
CA TYR A 344 -28.92 6.32 16.32
C TYR A 344 -27.65 5.49 16.04
N ARG A 345 -26.89 5.92 15.04
CA ARG A 345 -25.73 5.21 14.50
C ARG A 345 -24.67 4.97 15.58
N ALA A 346 -23.99 3.83 15.51
CA ALA A 346 -22.86 3.55 16.37
C ALA A 346 -21.68 4.51 16.08
N GLY A 347 -20.75 4.62 17.03
CA GLY A 347 -19.56 5.47 16.91
C GLY A 347 -19.26 6.32 18.14
N GLY A 348 -20.18 6.41 19.09
CA GLY A 348 -20.02 7.17 20.33
C GLY A 348 -20.13 8.68 20.12
N GLN A 349 -19.66 9.43 21.12
CA GLN A 349 -19.65 10.90 21.12
C GLN A 349 -18.99 11.46 19.84
N ASP A 350 -19.60 12.52 19.29
CA ASP A 350 -19.18 13.24 18.08
C ASP A 350 -19.30 12.44 16.77
N GLN A 351 -19.84 11.22 16.82
CA GLN A 351 -20.03 10.35 15.66
C GLN A 351 -21.47 9.85 15.53
N GLY A 352 -22.00 9.21 16.58
CA GLY A 352 -23.36 8.68 16.64
C GLY A 352 -24.36 9.63 17.29
N TYR A 353 -23.88 10.35 18.28
CA TYR A 353 -24.62 11.35 19.04
C TYR A 353 -23.64 12.40 19.58
N TYR A 354 -24.19 13.49 20.10
CA TYR A 354 -23.51 14.41 20.99
C TYR A 354 -24.41 14.63 22.20
N ASP A 355 -23.95 14.15 23.35
CA ASP A 355 -24.56 14.36 24.67
C ASP A 355 -23.60 15.21 25.53
N GLN A 356 -24.10 16.24 26.19
CA GLN A 356 -23.27 17.12 27.02
C GLN A 356 -23.13 16.61 28.45
N SER A 357 -24.00 15.69 28.84
CA SER A 357 -24.04 15.12 30.16
C SER A 357 -23.40 13.75 30.20
N SER A 358 -22.68 13.46 31.27
CA SER A 358 -22.03 12.16 31.42
C SER A 358 -23.02 11.15 31.99
N GLY A 359 -23.21 10.04 31.29
CA GLY A 359 -24.04 8.90 31.67
C GLY A 359 -25.53 9.10 31.45
N ASN A 360 -26.20 8.05 30.99
CA ASN A 360 -27.65 8.02 30.80
C ASN A 360 -28.43 8.24 32.11
N LYS A 361 -29.18 9.36 32.20
CA LYS A 361 -30.02 9.78 33.34
C LYS A 361 -31.33 9.00 33.46
N GLY A 362 -31.73 8.27 32.43
CA GLY A 362 -32.99 7.51 32.38
C GLY A 362 -32.88 6.08 32.90
N ASP A 363 -33.93 5.29 32.70
CA ASP A 363 -34.07 3.91 33.22
C ASP A 363 -33.90 2.82 32.14
N SER A 364 -33.44 3.19 30.96
CA SER A 364 -33.20 2.27 29.84
C SER A 364 -31.77 1.71 29.84
N ASN A 365 -31.64 0.38 29.64
CA ASN A 365 -30.35 -0.29 29.42
C ASN A 365 -30.13 -0.65 27.93
N TYR A 366 -30.82 0.03 27.00
CA TYR A 366 -30.78 -0.33 25.58
C TYR A 366 -29.41 -0.06 24.94
N ARG A 367 -28.81 1.09 25.27
CA ARG A 367 -27.42 1.44 24.94
C ARG A 367 -26.67 1.73 26.24
N ASN A 368 -25.36 1.48 26.24
CA ASN A 368 -24.47 1.66 27.40
C ASN A 368 -23.61 2.92 27.26
N ASP A 369 -24.16 3.94 26.62
CA ASP A 369 -23.52 5.22 26.32
C ASP A 369 -24.24 6.37 27.05
N ASP A 370 -23.84 7.61 26.73
CA ASP A 370 -24.21 8.78 27.51
C ASP A 370 -25.62 9.32 27.19
N VAL A 371 -26.27 8.85 26.11
CA VAL A 371 -27.60 9.37 25.68
C VAL A 371 -28.69 9.09 26.72
N ASP A 372 -29.38 10.16 27.12
CA ASP A 372 -30.44 10.14 28.12
C ASP A 372 -31.75 9.46 27.63
N MET A 373 -31.91 8.17 27.96
CA MET A 373 -33.04 7.33 27.48
C MET A 373 -33.87 6.72 28.61
N ARG A 374 -35.20 6.75 28.44
CA ARG A 374 -36.17 6.19 29.39
C ARG A 374 -37.31 5.43 28.73
N GLY A 375 -38.01 4.64 29.53
CA GLY A 375 -39.34 4.14 29.17
C GLY A 375 -40.39 5.27 29.10
N CYS A 376 -41.23 5.24 28.08
CA CYS A 376 -42.34 6.15 27.86
C CYS A 376 -43.59 5.40 27.40
N ASP A 377 -44.76 6.07 27.46
CA ASP A 377 -46.08 5.60 27.00
C ASP A 377 -46.42 6.44 25.77
N ALA A 378 -45.78 6.13 24.63
CA ALA A 378 -45.81 7.00 23.46
C ALA A 378 -47.02 6.73 22.55
N ASP A 379 -47.61 5.54 22.66
CA ASP A 379 -48.78 5.04 21.94
C ASP A 379 -50.10 5.18 22.72
N ASP A 380 -50.02 5.68 23.96
CA ASP A 380 -51.13 5.94 24.88
C ASP A 380 -51.90 4.65 25.31
N ASP A 381 -51.24 3.49 25.35
CA ASP A 381 -51.83 2.21 25.79
C ASP A 381 -51.85 2.02 27.31
N GLY A 382 -51.17 2.92 28.05
CA GLY A 382 -51.13 2.95 29.52
C GLY A 382 -49.98 2.15 30.12
N ASN A 383 -49.08 1.60 29.31
CA ASN A 383 -47.86 0.93 29.71
C ASN A 383 -46.64 1.86 29.42
N LYS A 384 -45.40 1.46 29.75
CA LYS A 384 -44.20 2.26 29.45
C LYS A 384 -43.13 1.44 28.73
N ASP A 385 -43.56 0.71 27.70
CA ASP A 385 -42.71 -0.23 26.99
C ASP A 385 -41.98 0.37 25.78
N GLU A 386 -42.38 1.56 25.33
CA GLU A 386 -41.63 2.29 24.31
C GLU A 386 -40.44 3.05 24.90
N ARG A 387 -39.51 3.41 24.02
CA ARG A 387 -38.31 4.16 24.39
C ARG A 387 -38.41 5.58 23.90
N CYS A 388 -37.91 6.47 24.75
CA CYS A 388 -37.82 7.88 24.44
C CYS A 388 -36.46 8.43 24.84
N VAL A 389 -35.95 9.36 24.02
CA VAL A 389 -34.79 10.18 24.35
C VAL A 389 -35.29 11.49 24.93
N GLY A 390 -34.86 11.81 26.14
CA GLY A 390 -35.26 12.98 26.91
C GLY A 390 -34.06 13.76 27.42
N TRP A 391 -34.29 14.70 28.35
CA TRP A 391 -33.25 15.48 29.04
C TRP A 391 -32.25 16.26 28.17
N TRP A 392 -32.63 16.53 26.91
CA TRP A 392 -31.85 17.30 25.95
C TRP A 392 -31.29 18.63 26.52
N GLU A 393 -29.97 18.78 26.46
CA GLU A 393 -29.19 19.98 26.82
C GLU A 393 -28.72 20.70 25.54
N GLY A 394 -28.99 22.01 25.43
CA GLY A 394 -28.97 22.74 24.15
C GLY A 394 -27.74 22.50 23.27
N GLU A 395 -27.95 22.28 21.97
CA GLU A 395 -26.95 21.84 20.95
C GLU A 395 -26.68 20.33 20.89
N GLU A 396 -27.38 19.51 21.68
CA GLU A 396 -27.34 18.04 21.54
C GLU A 396 -27.98 17.54 20.24
N TRP A 397 -27.47 16.40 19.76
CA TRP A 397 -27.92 15.81 18.50
C TRP A 397 -27.76 14.28 18.43
N LEU A 398 -28.60 13.66 17.58
CA LEU A 398 -28.53 12.24 17.23
C LEU A 398 -28.37 12.09 15.72
N ALA A 399 -27.54 11.15 15.27
CA ALA A 399 -27.28 10.89 13.85
C ALA A 399 -27.70 9.48 13.45
N TYR A 400 -28.22 9.33 12.23
CA TYR A 400 -28.73 8.08 11.66
C TYR A 400 -28.15 7.90 10.26
N ASN A 401 -27.78 6.68 9.90
CA ASN A 401 -27.51 6.34 8.51
C ASN A 401 -28.87 6.16 7.81
N VAL A 402 -29.16 6.95 6.78
CA VAL A 402 -30.42 6.83 6.02
C VAL A 402 -30.15 6.60 4.54
N ARG A 403 -31.07 5.90 3.87
CA ARG A 403 -31.12 5.78 2.42
C ARG A 403 -32.41 6.37 1.91
N ILE A 404 -32.36 7.52 1.26
CA ILE A 404 -33.51 8.14 0.61
C ILE A 404 -33.68 7.48 -0.76
N GLU A 405 -34.79 6.73 -0.93
CA GLU A 405 -35.03 5.90 -2.12
C GLU A 405 -35.10 6.70 -3.42
N SER A 406 -35.49 7.97 -3.33
CA SER A 406 -35.67 8.82 -4.50
C SER A 406 -35.77 10.29 -4.08
N SER A 407 -35.16 11.18 -4.86
CA SER A 407 -35.18 12.61 -4.58
C SER A 407 -36.61 13.17 -4.64
N GLY A 408 -36.90 14.15 -3.79
CA GLY A 408 -38.22 14.79 -3.77
C GLY A 408 -38.57 15.46 -2.44
N GLU A 409 -39.82 15.92 -2.33
CA GLU A 409 -40.35 16.53 -1.11
C GLU A 409 -40.83 15.46 -0.13
N TYR A 410 -40.46 15.61 1.14
CA TYR A 410 -40.84 14.75 2.25
C TYR A 410 -41.38 15.55 3.43
N VAL A 411 -42.30 14.97 4.20
CA VAL A 411 -42.82 15.55 5.45
C VAL A 411 -42.30 14.73 6.62
N PHE A 412 -41.68 15.41 7.59
CA PHE A 412 -41.17 14.80 8.82
C PHE A 412 -42.24 14.92 9.90
N ARG A 413 -42.69 13.78 10.43
CA ARG A 413 -43.70 13.66 11.47
C ARG A 413 -43.04 13.19 12.76
N VAL A 414 -42.76 14.13 13.65
CA VAL A 414 -42.05 13.88 14.90
C VAL A 414 -43.07 13.59 16.01
N ARG A 415 -43.00 12.40 16.61
CA ARG A 415 -43.75 12.05 17.83
C ARG A 415 -42.93 12.53 19.02
N GLY A 416 -43.41 13.57 19.71
CA GLY A 416 -42.72 14.18 20.84
C GLY A 416 -43.67 14.77 21.89
N ALA A 417 -43.13 15.05 23.07
CA ALA A 417 -43.86 15.58 24.21
C ALA A 417 -43.11 16.77 24.82
N THR A 418 -43.80 17.87 25.09
CA THR A 418 -43.20 19.03 25.76
C THR A 418 -44.28 19.89 26.44
N GLU A 419 -43.91 20.57 27.52
CA GLU A 419 -44.76 21.57 28.18
C GLU A 419 -44.54 23.01 27.64
N ARG A 420 -43.72 23.15 26.61
CA ARG A 420 -43.25 24.44 26.10
C ARG A 420 -43.68 24.69 24.66
N ASP A 421 -43.76 25.97 24.29
CA ASP A 421 -44.11 26.42 22.93
C ASP A 421 -42.89 26.77 22.06
N ASP A 422 -41.68 26.74 22.64
CA ASP A 422 -40.44 27.20 22.00
C ASP A 422 -39.47 26.07 21.62
N VAL A 423 -39.89 24.81 21.75
CA VAL A 423 -39.05 23.66 21.37
C VAL A 423 -39.02 23.51 19.85
N LYS A 424 -37.81 23.59 19.28
CA LYS A 424 -37.55 23.46 17.86
C LYS A 424 -36.45 22.43 17.61
N LEU A 425 -36.74 21.48 16.73
CA LEU A 425 -35.78 20.52 16.18
C LEU A 425 -35.31 20.98 14.81
N GLN A 426 -34.03 20.85 14.56
CA GLN A 426 -33.41 21.08 13.26
C GLN A 426 -32.93 19.77 12.66
N PHE A 427 -33.18 19.58 11.37
CA PHE A 427 -32.76 18.40 10.62
C PHE A 427 -31.66 18.77 9.64
N ARG A 428 -30.64 17.91 9.58
CA ARG A 428 -29.59 17.97 8.57
C ARG A 428 -29.49 16.69 7.78
N ILE A 429 -29.22 16.82 6.49
CA ILE A 429 -28.74 15.73 5.65
C ILE A 429 -27.27 15.97 5.42
N ASP A 430 -26.47 15.05 5.91
CA ASP A 430 -25.04 15.18 6.07
C ASP A 430 -24.77 16.45 6.93
N SER A 431 -24.13 17.49 6.38
CA SER A 431 -23.89 18.79 7.00
C SER A 431 -24.93 19.85 6.65
N ASP A 432 -25.82 19.57 5.69
CA ASP A 432 -26.71 20.56 5.11
C ASP A 432 -28.00 20.67 5.91
N GLU A 433 -28.37 21.89 6.29
CA GLU A 433 -29.64 22.13 6.98
C GLU A 433 -30.82 22.00 6.01
N VAL A 434 -31.66 20.99 6.21
CA VAL A 434 -32.75 20.68 5.26
C VAL A 434 -34.13 21.13 5.74
N GLY A 435 -34.37 21.20 7.05
CA GLY A 435 -35.66 21.65 7.57
C GLY A 435 -35.78 21.55 9.07
N SER A 436 -36.91 22.00 9.62
CA SER A 436 -37.15 22.04 11.06
C SER A 436 -38.59 21.72 11.44
N VAL A 437 -38.79 21.30 12.68
CA VAL A 437 -40.11 21.05 13.28
C VAL A 437 -40.18 21.76 14.63
N ASN A 438 -41.22 22.56 14.84
CA ASN A 438 -41.57 23.06 16.16
C ASN A 438 -42.46 22.02 16.84
N LEU A 439 -42.07 21.56 18.03
CA LEU A 439 -42.89 20.62 18.78
C LEU A 439 -44.12 21.35 19.34
N ARG A 440 -45.28 20.72 19.20
CA ARG A 440 -46.53 21.19 19.80
C ARG A 440 -46.47 20.97 21.30
N ASN A 441 -46.80 22.01 22.05
CA ASN A 441 -46.97 21.92 23.50
C ASN A 441 -48.12 20.96 23.84
N THR A 442 -47.78 19.85 24.50
CA THR A 442 -48.70 18.83 24.98
C THR A 442 -49.09 19.03 26.44
N GLY A 443 -48.46 19.98 27.14
CA GLY A 443 -48.66 20.26 28.56
C GLY A 443 -47.96 19.28 29.51
N SER A 444 -47.15 18.36 29.00
CA SER A 444 -46.41 17.34 29.77
C SER A 444 -45.28 16.74 28.94
N THR A 445 -44.14 16.39 29.55
CA THR A 445 -43.04 15.62 28.91
C THR A 445 -43.33 14.11 28.87
N SER A 446 -44.58 13.69 29.07
CA SER A 446 -44.98 12.26 29.03
C SER A 446 -46.32 12.06 28.34
N SER A 447 -46.79 13.07 27.60
CA SER A 447 -47.99 12.97 26.77
C SER A 447 -47.58 13.36 25.36
N PHE A 448 -47.63 12.41 24.44
CA PHE A 448 -47.04 12.57 23.12
C PHE A 448 -48.05 13.05 22.10
N THR A 449 -47.59 13.88 21.18
CA THR A 449 -48.35 14.25 19.99
C THR A 449 -47.43 14.27 18.78
N THR A 450 -48.00 14.30 17.58
CA THR A 450 -47.22 14.39 16.35
C THR A 450 -47.18 15.84 15.88
N SER A 451 -45.97 16.33 15.67
CA SER A 451 -45.68 17.63 15.04
C SER A 451 -45.12 17.38 13.63
N GLU A 452 -45.36 18.31 12.71
CA GLU A 452 -45.06 18.10 11.29
C GLU A 452 -44.19 19.24 10.75
N SER A 453 -43.28 18.91 9.84
CA SER A 453 -42.54 19.90 9.06
C SER A 453 -43.39 20.44 7.90
N GLU A 454 -43.00 21.59 7.36
CA GLU A 454 -43.29 21.90 5.97
C GLU A 454 -42.59 20.86 5.05
N PRO A 455 -43.00 20.69 3.79
CA PRO A 455 -42.30 19.80 2.86
C PRO A 455 -40.81 20.15 2.75
N ILE A 456 -39.94 19.16 2.95
CA ILE A 456 -38.48 19.23 2.93
C ILE A 456 -37.97 18.52 1.68
N GLN A 457 -37.13 19.19 0.89
CA GLN A 457 -36.47 18.56 -0.26
C GLN A 457 -35.33 17.68 0.21
N LEU A 458 -35.37 16.39 -0.15
CA LEU A 458 -34.32 15.43 0.17
C LEU A 458 -33.67 14.89 -1.11
N PRO A 459 -32.33 14.78 -1.16
CA PRO A 459 -31.60 14.14 -2.24
C PRO A 459 -31.78 12.61 -2.22
N GLU A 460 -31.74 11.95 -3.38
CA GLU A 460 -31.68 10.49 -3.46
C GLU A 460 -30.30 10.01 -3.04
N GLY A 461 -30.24 8.90 -2.30
CA GLY A 461 -28.97 8.28 -1.95
C GLY A 461 -28.83 7.98 -0.48
N ARG A 462 -27.61 7.62 -0.08
CA ARG A 462 -27.25 7.40 1.32
C ARG A 462 -26.80 8.71 1.93
N HIS A 463 -27.25 8.97 3.14
CA HIS A 463 -27.00 10.21 3.84
C HIS A 463 -26.91 9.96 5.33
N THR A 464 -26.26 10.87 6.06
CA THR A 464 -26.41 10.96 7.51
C THR A 464 -27.57 11.90 7.81
N LEU A 465 -28.67 11.39 8.36
CA LEU A 465 -29.71 12.25 8.91
C LEU A 465 -29.32 12.63 10.34
N LYS A 466 -29.25 13.92 10.65
CA LYS A 466 -29.05 14.41 12.02
C LYS A 466 -30.28 15.17 12.51
N VAL A 467 -30.72 14.88 13.73
CA VAL A 467 -31.72 15.68 14.47
C VAL A 467 -31.02 16.41 15.61
N GLU A 468 -31.16 17.73 15.64
CA GLU A 468 -30.49 18.63 16.58
C GLU A 468 -31.49 19.43 17.39
N GLN A 469 -31.24 19.62 18.68
CA GLN A 469 -31.97 20.57 19.53
C GLN A 469 -31.57 22.00 19.18
N ALA A 470 -32.41 22.68 18.39
CA ALA A 470 -32.12 24.05 17.94
C ALA A 470 -32.67 25.13 18.87
N ALA A 471 -33.77 24.88 19.57
CA ALA A 471 -34.32 25.80 20.57
C ALA A 471 -35.20 25.07 21.59
N GLY A 472 -35.40 25.71 22.74
CA GLY A 472 -36.16 25.16 23.86
C GLY A 472 -35.39 24.08 24.62
N HIS A 473 -35.98 23.56 25.68
CA HIS A 473 -35.45 22.47 26.50
C HIS A 473 -36.64 21.69 27.08
N SER A 474 -36.43 20.61 27.84
CA SER A 474 -37.54 19.86 28.48
C SER A 474 -38.56 19.31 27.48
N PHE A 475 -38.10 18.39 26.64
CA PHE A 475 -38.94 17.60 25.74
C PHE A 475 -38.41 16.16 25.66
N ASP A 476 -39.28 15.25 25.25
CA ASP A 476 -38.97 13.85 24.99
C ASP A 476 -39.38 13.53 23.54
N LEU A 477 -38.53 12.77 22.83
CA LEU A 477 -38.81 12.25 21.48
C LEU A 477 -38.98 10.74 21.53
N ASN A 478 -39.83 10.20 20.64
CA ASN A 478 -40.03 8.75 20.48
C ASN A 478 -39.66 8.30 19.06
N LEU A 479 -40.30 8.83 18.03
CA LEU A 479 -39.99 8.46 16.64
C LEU A 479 -40.15 9.63 15.68
N ILE A 480 -39.52 9.50 14.52
CA ILE A 480 -39.65 10.43 13.40
C ILE A 480 -40.08 9.63 12.17
N LYS A 481 -41.32 9.81 11.72
CA LYS A 481 -41.81 9.19 10.48
C LYS A 481 -41.61 10.15 9.31
N ILE A 482 -40.96 9.70 8.24
CA ILE A 482 -40.61 10.51 7.07
C ILE A 482 -41.34 9.94 5.85
N GLU A 483 -42.22 10.74 5.24
CA GLU A 483 -43.10 10.32 4.15
C GLU A 483 -42.98 11.27 2.95
N ARG A 484 -43.21 10.80 1.71
CA ARG A 484 -43.27 11.70 0.54
C ARG A 484 -44.41 12.70 0.66
N ALA A 485 -44.13 13.96 0.34
CA ALA A 485 -45.13 15.02 0.30
C ALA A 485 -46.10 14.77 -0.86
N GLY A 486 -47.40 14.74 -0.55
CA GLY A 486 -48.47 14.44 -1.52
C GLY A 486 -49.06 13.03 -1.43
N ASP A 487 -48.41 12.10 -0.73
CA ASP A 487 -48.96 10.76 -0.41
C ASP A 487 -49.86 10.76 0.84
N GLY A 488 -50.10 11.94 1.43
CA GLY A 488 -50.89 12.08 2.64
C GLY A 488 -52.39 12.03 2.39
N GLY A 489 -53.03 10.91 2.78
CA GLY A 489 -54.48 10.84 2.85
C GLY A 489 -55.06 9.60 3.53
N GLY A 490 -54.67 9.30 4.77
CA GLY A 490 -55.36 8.27 5.56
C GLY A 490 -54.91 8.17 7.02
N ASP A 491 -55.72 8.76 7.90
CA ASP A 491 -55.74 8.62 9.36
C ASP A 491 -55.52 7.16 9.85
N PRO A 492 -54.63 6.87 10.82
CA PRO A 492 -54.42 5.52 11.34
C PRO A 492 -55.49 5.18 12.38
N THR A 493 -56.65 4.72 11.92
CA THR A 493 -57.55 3.90 12.75
C THR A 493 -58.14 2.76 11.93
N ALA A 494 -57.42 1.65 11.85
CA ALA A 494 -57.98 0.29 11.78
C ALA A 494 -56.87 -0.77 11.79
N THR A 495 -56.74 -1.44 12.92
CA THR A 495 -56.05 -2.73 13.09
C THR A 495 -56.59 -3.78 12.12
N PRO A 496 -55.73 -4.68 11.62
CA PRO A 496 -56.10 -6.09 11.59
C PRO A 496 -55.09 -6.97 12.35
N GLU A 497 -55.66 -7.89 13.11
CA GLU A 497 -55.04 -8.92 13.96
C GLU A 497 -54.04 -9.86 13.24
N PRO A 498 -53.16 -10.53 14.02
CA PRO A 498 -51.99 -11.24 13.51
C PRO A 498 -52.34 -12.64 13.01
N THR A 499 -51.66 -13.09 11.96
CA THR A 499 -51.54 -14.51 11.63
C THR A 499 -50.08 -14.96 11.68
N ASN A 500 -49.82 -15.81 12.67
CA ASN A 500 -48.60 -16.53 13.00
C ASN A 500 -47.75 -17.01 11.81
N GLU A 501 -46.45 -16.69 11.83
CA GLU A 501 -45.34 -17.52 11.34
C GLU A 501 -44.09 -17.31 12.22
N PRO A 502 -43.12 -18.26 12.25
CA PRO A 502 -42.46 -18.70 13.48
C PRO A 502 -41.03 -18.16 13.66
N GLU A 503 -40.50 -18.38 14.87
CA GLU A 503 -39.11 -18.14 15.29
C GLU A 503 -38.03 -18.57 14.26
N PRO A 504 -36.86 -17.90 14.26
CA PRO A 504 -35.79 -18.14 13.30
C PRO A 504 -35.10 -19.49 13.57
N THR A 505 -35.27 -20.43 12.64
CA THR A 505 -34.46 -21.65 12.61
C THR A 505 -33.05 -21.35 12.09
N ALA A 506 -32.06 -21.88 12.80
CA ALA A 506 -30.64 -21.89 12.46
C ALA A 506 -30.39 -22.22 10.97
N ALA A 507 -29.41 -21.51 10.40
CA ALA A 507 -28.90 -21.74 9.06
C ALA A 507 -28.61 -23.24 8.81
N PRO A 508 -29.07 -23.83 7.70
CA PRO A 508 -28.79 -25.21 7.41
C PRO A 508 -27.33 -25.37 6.97
N ALA A 509 -26.63 -26.32 7.60
CA ALA A 509 -25.42 -26.90 7.05
C ALA A 509 -25.71 -27.50 5.65
N PRO A 510 -24.75 -27.46 4.70
CA PRO A 510 -25.01 -27.88 3.34
C PRO A 510 -25.24 -29.39 3.27
N THR A 511 -26.43 -29.79 2.85
CA THR A 511 -26.71 -31.16 2.41
C THR A 511 -26.47 -31.29 0.92
N ASP A 512 -25.55 -32.19 0.59
CA ASP A 512 -25.26 -32.74 -0.73
C ASP A 512 -26.52 -33.19 -1.49
N THR A 513 -26.82 -32.55 -2.62
CA THR A 513 -27.43 -33.19 -3.80
C THR A 513 -27.09 -32.42 -5.09
N GLY A 514 -26.15 -32.95 -5.89
CA GLY A 514 -26.06 -32.71 -7.35
C GLY A 514 -24.98 -31.70 -7.77
N ARG A 515 -23.91 -32.19 -8.42
CA ARG A 515 -22.83 -31.40 -9.05
C ARG A 515 -23.41 -30.19 -9.81
N SER A 516 -23.14 -28.99 -9.29
CA SER A 516 -23.66 -27.73 -9.80
C SER A 516 -22.86 -27.26 -11.03
N GLY A 517 -23.58 -26.74 -12.03
CA GLY A 517 -22.98 -26.18 -13.24
C GLY A 517 -22.32 -24.82 -12.99
N ARG A 518 -21.73 -24.25 -14.05
CA ARG A 518 -21.17 -22.89 -14.08
C ARG A 518 -22.20 -21.88 -13.56
N ILE A 519 -21.78 -20.94 -12.71
CA ILE A 519 -22.63 -19.82 -12.26
C ILE A 519 -23.09 -19.05 -13.51
N ASP A 520 -24.37 -18.69 -13.57
CA ASP A 520 -24.93 -18.03 -14.76
C ASP A 520 -24.17 -16.74 -15.11
N GLY A 521 -23.75 -16.62 -16.36
CA GLY A 521 -22.95 -15.50 -16.84
C GLY A 521 -21.56 -15.36 -16.19
N ALA A 522 -21.00 -16.40 -15.57
CA ALA A 522 -19.61 -16.41 -15.13
C ALA A 522 -18.66 -16.41 -16.32
N ASN A 523 -17.65 -15.54 -16.30
CA ASN A 523 -16.41 -15.67 -17.07
C ASN A 523 -15.37 -16.45 -16.23
N VAL A 524 -14.12 -16.53 -16.70
CA VAL A 524 -13.03 -17.23 -15.99
C VAL A 524 -12.90 -16.79 -14.52
N TYR A 525 -12.84 -15.49 -14.23
CA TYR A 525 -12.63 -14.96 -12.87
C TYR A 525 -13.78 -14.09 -12.31
N VAL A 526 -14.74 -13.65 -13.14
CA VAL A 526 -15.82 -12.75 -12.72
C VAL A 526 -17.17 -13.21 -13.23
N SER A 527 -18.20 -13.08 -12.41
CA SER A 527 -19.59 -13.24 -12.85
C SER A 527 -20.16 -11.94 -13.41
N LYS A 528 -21.21 -12.09 -14.23
CA LYS A 528 -22.02 -10.94 -14.66
C LYS A 528 -22.49 -10.08 -13.48
N GLN A 529 -22.93 -10.71 -12.39
CA GLN A 529 -23.35 -9.99 -11.18
C GLN A 529 -22.19 -9.24 -10.52
N GLN A 530 -20.98 -9.80 -10.52
CA GLN A 530 -19.79 -9.10 -10.02
C GLN A 530 -19.44 -7.91 -10.93
N ILE A 531 -19.50 -8.07 -12.25
CA ILE A 531 -19.28 -6.96 -13.20
C ILE A 531 -20.28 -5.83 -12.92
N GLU A 532 -21.57 -6.14 -12.76
CA GLU A 532 -22.61 -5.17 -12.43
C GLU A 532 -22.32 -4.47 -11.09
N SER A 533 -21.95 -5.22 -10.04
CA SER A 533 -21.55 -4.67 -8.74
C SER A 533 -20.34 -3.74 -8.84
N ILE A 534 -19.31 -4.14 -9.59
CA ILE A 534 -18.11 -3.31 -9.81
C ILE A 534 -18.48 -2.03 -10.56
N GLN A 535 -19.32 -2.10 -11.59
CA GLN A 535 -19.79 -0.92 -12.32
C GLN A 535 -20.59 0.03 -11.42
N ASP A 536 -21.40 -0.49 -10.49
CA ASP A 536 -22.14 0.33 -9.53
C ASP A 536 -21.19 1.03 -8.56
N LYS A 537 -20.16 0.35 -8.07
CA LYS A 537 -19.12 0.93 -7.20
C LYS A 537 -18.28 2.00 -7.88
N VAL A 538 -17.85 1.74 -9.12
CA VAL A 538 -17.18 2.73 -9.96
C VAL A 538 -18.09 3.94 -10.16
N ARG A 539 -19.34 3.75 -10.59
CA ARG A 539 -20.30 4.86 -10.78
C ARG A 539 -20.57 5.65 -9.49
N SER A 540 -20.46 5.01 -8.33
CA SER A 540 -20.64 5.64 -7.02
C SER A 540 -19.37 6.33 -6.50
N GLY A 541 -18.23 6.18 -7.18
CA GLY A 541 -16.94 6.72 -6.75
C GLY A 541 -16.30 5.95 -5.60
N ASP A 542 -16.74 4.72 -5.33
CA ASP A 542 -16.27 3.93 -4.19
C ASP A 542 -14.81 3.53 -4.36
N GLY A 543 -13.95 3.99 -3.45
CA GLY A 543 -12.60 3.46 -3.32
C GLY A 543 -12.62 2.03 -2.75
N PRO A 544 -11.76 1.10 -3.21
CA PRO A 544 -10.72 1.29 -4.23
C PRO A 544 -11.17 1.07 -5.70
N TRP A 545 -12.44 0.76 -5.97
CA TRP A 545 -12.91 0.40 -7.33
C TRP A 545 -12.80 1.54 -8.33
N GLN A 546 -13.15 2.77 -7.96
CA GLN A 546 -13.03 3.92 -8.87
C GLN A 546 -11.59 4.16 -9.31
N GLY A 547 -10.65 4.26 -8.36
CA GLY A 547 -9.24 4.48 -8.68
C GLY A 547 -8.65 3.36 -9.54
N TYR A 548 -9.06 2.12 -9.29
CA TYR A 548 -8.61 1.01 -10.13
C TYR A 548 -9.25 0.98 -11.51
N TYR A 549 -10.51 1.37 -11.62
CA TYR A 549 -11.16 1.51 -12.90
C TYR A 549 -10.47 2.59 -13.73
N ASP A 550 -10.12 3.73 -13.14
CA ASP A 550 -9.39 4.79 -13.83
C ASP A 550 -8.04 4.30 -14.34
N ARG A 551 -7.29 3.56 -13.51
CA ARG A 551 -6.02 2.94 -13.92
C ARG A 551 -6.21 1.89 -15.01
N LEU A 552 -7.19 0.98 -14.87
CA LEU A 552 -7.51 0.00 -15.90
C LEU A 552 -7.85 0.68 -17.22
N MET A 553 -8.61 1.77 -17.19
CA MET A 553 -8.99 2.50 -18.40
C MET A 553 -7.80 3.25 -19.02
N GLU A 554 -6.79 3.63 -18.25
CA GLU A 554 -5.50 4.10 -18.76
C GLU A 554 -4.74 2.95 -19.46
N ASP A 555 -4.53 1.83 -18.76
CA ASP A 555 -3.85 0.65 -19.30
C ASP A 555 -4.56 0.13 -20.58
N ALA A 556 -5.90 0.16 -20.61
CA ALA A 556 -6.70 -0.23 -21.77
C ALA A 556 -6.58 0.76 -22.93
N ARG A 557 -6.41 2.07 -22.68
CA ARG A 557 -6.15 3.06 -23.74
C ARG A 557 -4.78 2.84 -24.34
N ASP A 558 -3.76 2.55 -23.54
CA ASP A 558 -2.43 2.20 -24.04
C ASP A 558 -2.48 0.91 -24.86
N ALA A 559 -3.26 -0.09 -24.41
CA ALA A 559 -3.47 -1.34 -25.12
C ALA A 559 -4.22 -1.18 -26.46
N LEU A 560 -4.95 -0.09 -26.69
CA LEU A 560 -5.58 0.20 -28.00
C LEU A 560 -4.51 0.36 -29.10
N ASP A 561 -3.36 0.92 -28.75
CA ASP A 561 -2.26 1.19 -29.68
C ASP A 561 -1.14 0.15 -29.61
N ALA A 562 -1.09 -0.65 -28.54
CA ALA A 562 -0.02 -1.62 -28.30
C ALA A 562 -0.11 -2.87 -29.21
N GLY A 563 1.05 -3.45 -29.56
CA GLY A 563 1.13 -4.62 -30.45
C GLY A 563 1.05 -4.29 -31.95
N PRO A 564 0.69 -5.25 -32.83
CA PRO A 564 0.34 -6.63 -32.48
C PRO A 564 1.54 -7.40 -31.95
N TYR A 565 1.30 -8.55 -31.32
CA TYR A 565 2.32 -9.44 -30.76
C TYR A 565 2.29 -10.78 -31.49
N SER A 566 3.45 -11.39 -31.71
CA SER A 566 3.55 -12.72 -32.30
C SER A 566 4.94 -13.30 -32.06
N VAL A 567 4.98 -14.62 -31.81
CA VAL A 567 6.23 -15.40 -31.73
C VAL A 567 6.97 -15.48 -33.05
N THR A 568 6.31 -15.23 -34.19
CA THR A 568 6.96 -15.29 -35.52
C THR A 568 7.98 -14.18 -35.77
N ARG A 569 8.04 -13.20 -34.88
CA ARG A 569 9.07 -12.15 -34.90
C ARG A 569 10.44 -12.65 -34.43
N ASN A 570 10.47 -13.53 -33.42
CA ASN A 570 11.70 -14.15 -32.94
C ASN A 570 11.91 -15.51 -33.62
N GLY A 571 10.89 -16.37 -33.56
CA GLY A 571 10.88 -17.70 -34.14
C GLY A 571 11.66 -18.71 -33.31
N GLY A 572 11.00 -19.80 -32.90
CA GLY A 572 11.64 -20.86 -32.13
C GLY A 572 12.39 -21.91 -32.97
N PRO A 573 13.18 -22.78 -32.31
CA PRO A 573 14.00 -23.80 -32.96
C PRO A 573 13.20 -24.87 -33.73
N ASP A 574 11.91 -25.01 -33.41
CA ASP A 574 10.98 -25.93 -34.09
C ASP A 574 10.18 -25.26 -35.23
N GLY A 575 10.56 -24.03 -35.62
CA GLY A 575 9.95 -23.26 -36.69
C GLY A 575 9.45 -21.89 -36.22
N GLU A 576 9.18 -21.00 -37.17
CA GLU A 576 8.85 -19.59 -36.92
C GLU A 576 7.64 -19.40 -35.98
N HIS A 577 6.68 -20.33 -35.97
CA HIS A 577 5.50 -20.28 -35.09
C HIS A 577 5.72 -20.88 -33.69
N SER A 578 6.93 -21.37 -33.39
CA SER A 578 7.24 -22.02 -32.11
C SER A 578 7.65 -20.99 -31.07
N TYR A 579 7.01 -21.00 -29.90
CA TYR A 579 7.44 -20.20 -28.75
C TYR A 579 8.77 -20.71 -28.22
N PHE A 580 9.75 -19.84 -27.96
CA PHE A 580 11.02 -20.23 -27.38
C PHE A 580 11.64 -19.15 -26.51
N THR A 581 12.16 -19.58 -25.36
CA THR A 581 12.98 -18.77 -24.46
C THR A 581 14.10 -19.61 -23.84
N GLU A 582 15.20 -18.94 -23.48
CA GLU A 582 16.30 -19.53 -22.72
C GLU A 582 16.01 -19.55 -21.21
N LEU A 583 16.71 -20.41 -20.48
CA LEU A 583 16.59 -20.47 -19.02
C LEU A 583 17.11 -19.16 -18.39
N PRO A 584 16.26 -18.35 -17.73
CA PRO A 584 16.64 -17.02 -17.27
C PRO A 584 17.70 -17.05 -16.18
N TYR A 585 17.83 -18.15 -15.42
CA TYR A 585 18.78 -18.25 -14.32
C TYR A 585 20.14 -18.79 -14.75
N CYS A 586 20.33 -19.17 -16.01
CA CYS A 586 21.51 -19.89 -16.49
C CYS A 586 22.30 -19.11 -17.56
N GLY A 587 23.48 -19.59 -17.94
CA GLY A 587 24.31 -18.98 -18.99
C GLY A 587 25.27 -17.90 -18.48
N TRP A 588 25.52 -17.86 -17.16
CA TRP A 588 26.42 -16.87 -16.56
C TRP A 588 27.89 -17.16 -16.92
N LYS A 589 28.65 -16.12 -17.30
CA LYS A 589 30.08 -16.25 -17.61
C LYS A 589 30.87 -16.72 -16.37
N ARG A 590 31.57 -17.84 -16.50
CA ARG A 590 32.37 -18.44 -15.43
C ARG A 590 33.65 -17.63 -15.21
N VAL A 591 33.93 -17.21 -13.98
CA VAL A 591 35.10 -16.36 -13.67
C VAL A 591 36.37 -17.21 -13.41
N ASP A 592 36.23 -18.48 -13.03
CA ASP A 592 37.36 -19.27 -12.51
C ASP A 592 37.25 -20.80 -12.72
N GLY A 593 36.26 -21.26 -13.49
CA GLY A 593 36.00 -22.68 -13.71
C GLY A 593 35.42 -23.44 -12.51
N LYS A 594 34.96 -22.75 -11.45
CA LYS A 594 34.39 -23.38 -10.24
C LYS A 594 32.96 -22.96 -9.89
N GLU A 595 32.51 -21.76 -10.24
CA GLU A 595 31.10 -21.37 -9.97
C GLU A 595 30.10 -21.99 -10.99
N PRO A 596 28.84 -22.27 -10.57
CA PRO A 596 27.83 -22.92 -11.40
C PRO A 596 27.27 -22.00 -12.50
N ASP A 597 26.85 -22.61 -13.59
CA ASP A 597 26.27 -21.98 -14.79
C ASP A 597 24.88 -21.35 -14.53
N CYS A 598 24.25 -21.70 -13.39
CA CYS A 598 22.92 -21.22 -13.01
C CYS A 598 22.88 -20.64 -11.58
N ARG A 599 22.14 -19.55 -11.42
CA ARG A 599 21.94 -18.81 -10.17
C ARG A 599 20.46 -18.63 -9.89
N ASP A 600 19.92 -19.43 -8.97
CA ASP A 600 18.50 -19.34 -8.59
C ASP A 600 18.15 -17.90 -8.14
N GLY A 601 17.01 -17.40 -8.62
CA GLY A 601 16.51 -16.06 -8.28
C GLY A 601 17.24 -14.88 -8.96
N GLN A 602 18.31 -15.11 -9.73
CA GLN A 602 19.08 -14.07 -10.43
C GLN A 602 19.00 -14.25 -11.95
N ILE A 603 18.29 -13.34 -12.62
CA ILE A 603 18.07 -13.39 -14.06
C ILE A 603 19.35 -12.97 -14.79
N ASN A 604 19.83 -13.82 -15.70
CA ASN A 604 20.86 -13.51 -16.68
C ASN A 604 20.27 -12.54 -17.70
N PRO A 605 20.76 -11.29 -17.79
CA PRO A 605 20.24 -10.30 -18.73
C PRO A 605 20.54 -10.63 -20.20
N GLN A 606 21.34 -11.66 -20.46
CA GLN A 606 21.67 -12.11 -21.82
C GLN A 606 20.79 -13.27 -22.31
N ALA A 607 19.92 -13.83 -21.45
CA ALA A 607 19.02 -14.89 -21.86
C ALA A 607 18.01 -14.37 -22.89
N ASP A 608 17.82 -15.08 -23.99
CA ASP A 608 16.76 -14.78 -24.95
C ASP A 608 15.38 -15.02 -24.32
N ARG A 609 14.61 -13.95 -24.16
CA ARG A 609 13.27 -13.95 -23.54
C ARG A 609 12.26 -13.14 -24.33
N ASP A 610 12.51 -12.85 -25.61
CA ASP A 610 11.67 -11.96 -26.41
C ASP A 610 10.23 -12.49 -26.53
N ASP A 611 10.07 -13.81 -26.72
CA ASP A 611 8.75 -14.44 -26.77
C ASP A 611 8.01 -14.37 -25.42
N TYR A 612 8.75 -14.38 -24.30
CA TYR A 612 8.14 -14.22 -22.98
C TYR A 612 7.61 -12.80 -22.77
N GLU A 613 8.37 -11.79 -23.16
CA GLU A 613 7.92 -10.40 -23.10
C GLU A 613 6.70 -10.19 -24.02
N ALA A 614 6.70 -10.79 -25.21
CA ALA A 614 5.54 -10.78 -26.10
C ALA A 614 4.33 -11.49 -25.48
N ALA A 615 4.53 -12.62 -24.79
CA ALA A 615 3.49 -13.37 -24.08
C ALA A 615 2.91 -12.62 -22.87
N ILE A 616 3.74 -11.89 -22.11
CA ILE A 616 3.29 -10.97 -21.07
C ILE A 616 2.40 -9.89 -21.71
N ALA A 617 2.93 -9.20 -22.73
CA ALA A 617 2.27 -8.06 -23.33
C ALA A 617 0.92 -8.41 -23.96
N ILE A 618 0.81 -9.53 -24.69
CA ILE A 618 -0.47 -9.99 -25.25
C ILE A 618 -1.46 -10.39 -24.15
N GLY A 619 -1.00 -11.12 -23.12
CA GLY A 619 -1.85 -11.57 -22.02
C GLY A 619 -2.42 -10.40 -21.23
N GLN A 620 -1.60 -9.40 -20.93
CA GLN A 620 -2.00 -8.18 -20.26
C GLN A 620 -2.93 -7.33 -21.12
N ALA A 621 -2.53 -7.02 -22.37
CA ALA A 621 -3.34 -6.19 -23.26
C ALA A 621 -4.74 -6.78 -23.50
N VAL A 622 -4.85 -8.08 -23.79
CA VAL A 622 -6.16 -8.70 -24.05
C VAL A 622 -7.02 -8.77 -22.79
N ARG A 623 -6.42 -9.04 -21.62
CA ARG A 623 -7.12 -9.00 -20.34
C ARG A 623 -7.66 -7.59 -20.05
N ASP A 624 -6.83 -6.56 -20.16
CA ASP A 624 -7.18 -5.19 -19.78
C ASP A 624 -8.23 -4.62 -20.74
N LEU A 625 -8.09 -4.87 -22.05
CA LEU A 625 -9.11 -4.54 -23.05
C LEU A 625 -10.43 -5.31 -22.80
N GLY A 626 -10.36 -6.58 -22.41
CA GLY A 626 -11.53 -7.39 -22.07
C GLY A 626 -12.27 -6.85 -20.84
N LEU A 627 -11.54 -6.51 -19.78
CA LEU A 627 -12.11 -5.88 -18.58
C LEU A 627 -12.69 -4.51 -18.88
N ALA A 628 -11.99 -3.68 -19.67
CA ALA A 628 -12.48 -2.38 -20.11
C ALA A 628 -13.77 -2.51 -20.92
N TYR A 629 -13.87 -3.47 -21.85
CA TYR A 629 -15.12 -3.76 -22.56
C TYR A 629 -16.24 -4.18 -21.61
N ALA A 630 -15.96 -5.13 -20.71
CA ALA A 630 -16.96 -5.65 -19.78
C ALA A 630 -17.52 -4.56 -18.85
N LEU A 631 -16.67 -3.63 -18.40
CA LEU A 631 -17.04 -2.57 -17.45
C LEU A 631 -17.58 -1.30 -18.12
N SER A 632 -17.12 -0.93 -19.32
CA SER A 632 -17.57 0.28 -20.03
C SER A 632 -18.66 0.04 -21.06
N GLY A 633 -18.75 -1.17 -21.62
CA GLY A 633 -19.57 -1.49 -22.79
C GLY A 633 -19.04 -0.89 -24.11
N GLU A 634 -17.85 -0.29 -24.13
CA GLU A 634 -17.30 0.31 -25.34
C GLU A 634 -16.69 -0.74 -26.30
N GLU A 635 -17.31 -0.91 -27.46
CA GLU A 635 -16.91 -1.93 -28.46
C GLU A 635 -15.48 -1.78 -29.00
N ARG A 636 -14.88 -0.59 -28.94
CA ARG A 636 -13.48 -0.38 -29.41
C ARG A 636 -12.47 -1.26 -28.67
N TYR A 637 -12.69 -1.53 -27.38
CA TYR A 637 -11.79 -2.36 -26.60
C TYR A 637 -11.92 -3.83 -27.02
N ALA A 638 -13.15 -4.31 -27.20
CA ALA A 638 -13.38 -5.67 -27.70
C ALA A 638 -12.90 -5.86 -29.14
N GLU A 639 -13.07 -4.87 -30.01
CA GLU A 639 -12.53 -4.88 -31.37
C GLU A 639 -11.01 -5.04 -31.38
N ARG A 640 -10.30 -4.29 -30.52
CA ARG A 640 -8.85 -4.41 -30.40
C ARG A 640 -8.44 -5.75 -29.80
N ALA A 641 -9.10 -6.20 -28.73
CA ALA A 641 -8.81 -7.49 -28.12
C ALA A 641 -8.98 -8.63 -29.14
N ALA A 642 -10.08 -8.64 -29.88
CA ALA A 642 -10.34 -9.58 -30.97
C ALA A 642 -9.22 -9.55 -32.03
N TYR A 643 -8.76 -8.36 -32.45
CA TYR A 643 -7.64 -8.23 -33.38
C TYR A 643 -6.35 -8.86 -32.83
N LEU A 644 -5.99 -8.57 -31.58
CA LEU A 644 -4.78 -9.11 -30.96
C LEU A 644 -4.85 -10.64 -30.81
N ILE A 645 -6.01 -11.19 -30.43
CA ILE A 645 -6.23 -12.64 -30.35
C ILE A 645 -6.07 -13.31 -31.73
N ARG A 646 -6.61 -12.69 -32.80
CA ARG A 646 -6.45 -13.21 -34.17
C ARG A 646 -4.99 -13.38 -34.53
N VAL A 647 -4.20 -12.32 -34.33
CA VAL A 647 -2.77 -12.33 -34.68
C VAL A 647 -2.01 -13.39 -33.88
N TRP A 648 -2.29 -13.52 -32.58
CA TRP A 648 -1.57 -14.45 -31.71
C TRP A 648 -1.96 -15.91 -31.88
N ALA A 649 -3.23 -16.22 -32.17
CA ALA A 649 -3.73 -17.60 -32.04
C ALA A 649 -4.45 -18.15 -33.28
N VAL A 650 -4.96 -17.29 -34.17
CA VAL A 650 -5.86 -17.71 -35.26
C VAL A 650 -5.20 -17.59 -36.63
N ASP A 651 -4.62 -16.42 -36.92
CA ASP A 651 -4.09 -16.09 -38.24
C ASP A 651 -2.92 -17.00 -38.60
N GLU A 652 -3.02 -17.70 -39.73
CA GLU A 652 -2.06 -18.75 -40.11
C GLU A 652 -0.63 -18.24 -40.26
N ASP A 653 -0.46 -16.97 -40.66
CA ASP A 653 0.85 -16.34 -40.91
C ASP A 653 1.55 -15.85 -39.63
N SER A 654 0.83 -15.72 -38.50
CA SER A 654 1.37 -15.10 -37.28
C SER A 654 1.10 -15.86 -36.00
N ARG A 655 0.20 -16.85 -36.01
CA ARG A 655 -0.20 -17.54 -34.78
C ARG A 655 0.96 -18.27 -34.11
N MET A 656 0.97 -18.29 -32.79
CA MET A 656 1.78 -19.22 -32.01
C MET A 656 1.21 -20.64 -32.16
N ASN A 657 2.08 -21.64 -32.31
CA ASN A 657 1.67 -23.03 -32.16
C ASN A 657 1.26 -23.30 -30.70
N PRO A 658 0.07 -23.88 -30.42
CA PRO A 658 -0.46 -24.07 -29.06
C PRO A 658 0.27 -25.21 -28.31
N ARG A 659 1.57 -25.04 -28.05
CA ARG A 659 2.44 -26.07 -27.47
C ARG A 659 3.44 -25.49 -26.50
N PHE A 660 3.67 -26.24 -25.42
CA PHE A 660 4.84 -26.05 -24.57
C PHE A 660 6.05 -26.72 -25.23
N THR A 661 7.09 -25.94 -25.52
CA THR A 661 8.21 -26.34 -26.38
C THR A 661 9.43 -26.79 -25.59
N ASN A 662 9.68 -26.21 -24.41
CA ASN A 662 10.84 -26.54 -23.59
C ASN A 662 10.53 -26.45 -22.08
N GLY A 663 11.54 -26.64 -21.22
CA GLY A 663 11.38 -26.59 -19.77
C GLY A 663 11.01 -25.22 -19.23
N GLN A 664 11.45 -24.14 -19.87
CA GLN A 664 11.20 -22.77 -19.42
C GLN A 664 9.81 -22.28 -19.87
N SER A 665 9.40 -22.63 -21.10
CA SER A 665 8.07 -22.31 -21.62
C SER A 665 6.95 -22.85 -20.71
N ARG A 666 7.23 -23.94 -19.97
CA ARG A 666 6.30 -24.56 -18.99
C ARG A 666 5.82 -23.59 -17.92
N ILE A 667 6.71 -22.80 -17.34
CA ILE A 667 6.26 -21.82 -16.33
C ILE A 667 5.78 -20.54 -17.00
N GLU A 668 6.48 -20.07 -18.03
CA GLU A 668 6.22 -18.77 -18.65
C GLU A 668 4.85 -18.71 -19.35
N LEU A 669 4.49 -19.73 -20.12
CA LEU A 669 3.19 -19.79 -20.78
C LEU A 669 2.07 -20.09 -19.78
N SER A 670 2.36 -20.87 -18.73
CA SER A 670 1.37 -21.18 -17.70
C SER A 670 0.95 -19.97 -16.88
N ILE A 671 1.80 -18.93 -16.78
CA ILE A 671 1.47 -17.70 -16.05
C ILE A 671 0.95 -16.58 -16.94
N THR A 672 1.34 -16.52 -18.22
CA THR A 672 0.99 -15.41 -19.12
C THR A 672 -0.29 -15.66 -19.91
N MET A 673 -0.51 -16.89 -20.37
CA MET A 673 -1.65 -17.22 -21.23
C MET A 673 -3.03 -17.21 -20.54
N PRO A 674 -3.17 -17.41 -19.21
CA PRO A 674 -4.45 -17.22 -18.53
C PRO A 674 -5.09 -15.85 -18.79
N GLY A 675 -4.30 -14.76 -18.85
CA GLY A 675 -4.81 -13.42 -19.17
C GLY A 675 -5.44 -13.33 -20.57
N LEU A 676 -4.83 -13.99 -21.56
CA LEU A 676 -5.36 -14.08 -22.92
C LEU A 676 -6.72 -14.83 -22.96
N PHE A 677 -6.83 -15.95 -22.25
CA PHE A 677 -8.08 -16.71 -22.15
C PHE A 677 -9.18 -15.91 -21.46
N TYR A 678 -8.81 -15.22 -20.38
CA TYR A 678 -9.76 -14.42 -19.60
C TYR A 678 -10.31 -13.25 -20.41
N GLY A 679 -9.45 -12.46 -21.07
CA GLY A 679 -9.89 -11.36 -21.93
C GLY A 679 -10.76 -11.84 -23.11
N ALA A 680 -10.44 -12.99 -23.71
CA ALA A 680 -11.24 -13.59 -24.77
C ALA A 680 -12.65 -14.03 -24.30
N ASP A 681 -12.80 -14.45 -23.04
CA ASP A 681 -14.09 -14.79 -22.43
C ASP A 681 -14.95 -13.54 -22.24
N LEU A 682 -14.34 -12.47 -21.70
CA LEU A 682 -15.01 -11.19 -21.41
C LEU A 682 -15.60 -10.51 -22.65
N ILE A 683 -14.98 -10.71 -23.83
CA ILE A 683 -15.45 -10.13 -25.10
C ILE A 683 -16.40 -11.05 -25.88
N SER A 684 -16.81 -12.19 -25.33
CA SER A 684 -17.64 -13.20 -26.03
C SER A 684 -18.97 -12.66 -26.58
N GLY A 685 -19.50 -11.60 -25.96
CA GLY A 685 -20.72 -10.91 -26.40
C GLY A 685 -20.51 -9.82 -27.46
N SER A 686 -19.26 -9.47 -27.80
CA SER A 686 -18.95 -8.39 -28.75
C SER A 686 -19.31 -8.76 -30.19
N SER A 687 -19.79 -7.77 -30.94
CA SER A 687 -20.02 -7.91 -32.38
C SER A 687 -18.74 -8.06 -33.21
N SER A 688 -17.60 -7.62 -32.67
CA SER A 688 -16.27 -7.72 -33.30
C SER A 688 -15.56 -9.05 -33.05
N TRP A 689 -16.17 -9.96 -32.27
CA TRP A 689 -15.65 -11.28 -31.95
C TRP A 689 -16.64 -12.37 -32.39
N SER A 690 -16.58 -12.72 -33.67
CA SER A 690 -17.61 -13.56 -34.30
C SER A 690 -17.62 -15.01 -33.79
N SER A 691 -18.75 -15.71 -33.96
CA SER A 691 -18.85 -17.11 -33.53
C SER A 691 -17.89 -18.06 -34.27
N ASP A 692 -17.45 -17.73 -35.49
CA ASP A 692 -16.44 -18.50 -36.21
C ASP A 692 -15.05 -18.32 -35.59
N GLU A 693 -14.70 -17.10 -35.23
CA GLU A 693 -13.43 -16.77 -34.55
C GLU A 693 -13.39 -17.36 -33.14
N GLN A 694 -14.49 -17.27 -32.39
CA GLN A 694 -14.63 -17.93 -31.10
C GLN A 694 -14.44 -19.45 -31.20
N ARG A 695 -14.94 -20.10 -32.26
CA ARG A 695 -14.72 -21.53 -32.51
C ARG A 695 -13.26 -21.83 -32.83
N ALA A 696 -12.63 -21.03 -33.68
CA ALA A 696 -11.23 -21.21 -34.05
C ALA A 696 -10.31 -21.04 -32.83
N PHE A 697 -10.53 -19.98 -32.04
CA PHE A 697 -9.77 -19.74 -30.82
C PHE A 697 -10.03 -20.83 -29.77
N ARG A 698 -11.26 -21.29 -29.57
CA ARG A 698 -11.55 -22.44 -28.68
C ARG A 698 -10.82 -23.71 -29.10
N SER A 699 -10.73 -24.00 -30.41
CA SER A 699 -9.93 -25.13 -30.90
C SER A 699 -8.45 -24.96 -30.54
N TRP A 700 -7.90 -23.76 -30.71
CA TRP A 700 -6.52 -23.46 -30.35
C TRP A 700 -6.27 -23.59 -28.83
N VAL A 701 -7.20 -23.10 -27.99
CA VAL A 701 -7.14 -23.26 -26.53
C VAL A 701 -7.17 -24.73 -26.14
N ASN A 702 -8.05 -25.54 -26.73
CA ASN A 702 -8.14 -26.98 -26.41
C ASN A 702 -6.85 -27.72 -26.77
N ASP A 703 -6.28 -27.46 -27.95
CA ASP A 703 -4.98 -28.03 -28.34
C ASP A 703 -3.87 -27.62 -27.37
N PHE A 704 -3.91 -26.39 -26.86
CA PHE A 704 -2.92 -25.89 -25.91
C PHE A 704 -3.09 -26.48 -24.52
N VAL A 705 -4.33 -26.63 -24.06
CA VAL A 705 -4.68 -27.32 -22.82
C VAL A 705 -4.23 -28.78 -22.86
N ASP A 706 -4.43 -29.49 -23.97
CA ASP A 706 -3.89 -30.84 -24.19
C ASP A 706 -2.37 -30.86 -24.11
N SER A 707 -1.68 -29.86 -24.67
CA SER A 707 -0.24 -29.72 -24.49
C SER A 707 0.15 -29.47 -23.03
N GLY A 708 -0.62 -28.68 -22.27
CA GLY A 708 -0.38 -28.43 -20.84
C GLY A 708 -0.62 -29.65 -19.95
N LYS A 709 -1.55 -30.55 -20.34
CA LYS A 709 -1.81 -31.82 -19.67
C LYS A 709 -0.74 -32.89 -19.95
N SER A 710 0.09 -32.71 -20.98
CA SER A 710 1.12 -33.68 -21.37
C SER A 710 2.35 -33.74 -20.45
N TRP A 711 2.47 -32.79 -19.51
CA TRP A 711 3.57 -32.73 -18.54
C TRP A 711 3.05 -32.37 -17.15
N THR A 712 3.89 -32.57 -16.13
CA THR A 712 3.61 -32.21 -14.73
C THR A 712 4.83 -31.54 -14.09
N GLY A 713 4.59 -30.72 -13.07
CA GLY A 713 5.62 -30.13 -12.21
C GLY A 713 5.61 -30.73 -10.80
N GLU A 714 6.52 -30.25 -9.94
CA GLU A 714 6.61 -30.70 -8.53
C GLU A 714 6.37 -29.60 -7.48
N ASN A 715 6.44 -28.33 -7.90
CA ASN A 715 6.39 -27.13 -7.05
C ASN A 715 5.43 -26.11 -7.70
N ASN A 716 5.63 -24.82 -7.52
CA ASN A 716 4.88 -23.76 -8.20
C ASN A 716 4.66 -23.99 -9.71
N PHE A 717 5.53 -24.72 -10.42
CA PHE A 717 5.30 -25.13 -11.81
C PHE A 717 4.02 -25.96 -11.99
N GLU A 718 3.72 -26.89 -11.08
CA GLU A 718 2.48 -27.65 -11.13
C GLU A 718 1.27 -26.78 -10.79
N ALA A 719 1.40 -25.91 -9.79
CA ALA A 719 0.31 -25.01 -9.39
C ALA A 719 -0.08 -24.09 -10.55
N TRP A 720 0.88 -23.44 -11.21
CA TRP A 720 0.61 -22.57 -12.36
C TRP A 720 0.17 -23.34 -13.61
N ARG A 721 0.67 -24.57 -13.82
CA ARG A 721 0.14 -25.44 -14.88
C ARG A 721 -1.35 -25.70 -14.69
N LEU A 722 -1.79 -25.91 -13.46
CA LEU A 722 -3.21 -26.10 -13.15
C LEU A 722 -4.03 -24.82 -13.32
N VAL A 723 -3.50 -23.64 -12.99
CA VAL A 723 -4.15 -22.34 -13.34
C VAL A 723 -4.36 -22.24 -14.85
N PHE A 724 -3.34 -22.57 -15.64
CA PHE A 724 -3.42 -22.57 -17.10
C PHE A 724 -4.49 -23.52 -17.64
N VAL A 725 -4.50 -24.77 -17.17
CA VAL A 725 -5.52 -25.76 -17.59
C VAL A 725 -6.91 -25.32 -17.13
N ALA A 726 -7.07 -24.83 -15.90
CA ALA A 726 -8.35 -24.37 -15.36
C ALA A 726 -8.90 -23.18 -16.16
N SER A 727 -8.06 -22.19 -16.45
CA SER A 727 -8.45 -20.99 -17.20
C SER A 727 -8.88 -21.34 -18.63
N GLY A 728 -8.10 -22.20 -19.30
CA GLY A 728 -8.43 -22.68 -20.64
C GLY A 728 -9.71 -23.51 -20.66
N ALA A 729 -9.89 -24.41 -19.68
CA ALA A 729 -11.09 -25.23 -19.55
C ALA A 729 -12.34 -24.40 -19.21
N ALA A 730 -12.22 -23.38 -18.35
CA ALA A 730 -13.30 -22.45 -18.04
C ALA A 730 -13.73 -21.64 -19.28
N TYR A 731 -12.78 -21.11 -20.05
CA TYR A 731 -13.07 -20.47 -21.34
C TYR A 731 -13.75 -21.43 -22.33
N ALA A 732 -13.21 -22.66 -22.43
CA ALA A 732 -13.71 -23.69 -23.32
C ALA A 732 -15.03 -24.33 -22.87
N ASP A 733 -15.51 -23.99 -21.65
CA ASP A 733 -16.65 -24.64 -21.00
C ASP A 733 -16.50 -26.18 -20.92
N ASP A 734 -15.26 -26.65 -20.73
CA ASP A 734 -14.91 -28.07 -20.68
C ASP A 734 -14.94 -28.59 -19.24
N ARG A 735 -16.06 -29.21 -18.88
CA ARG A 735 -16.23 -29.77 -17.53
C ARG A 735 -15.28 -30.93 -17.22
N GLY A 736 -14.86 -31.69 -18.23
CA GLY A 736 -13.95 -32.82 -18.03
C GLY A 736 -12.57 -32.37 -17.60
N ASP A 737 -12.05 -31.33 -18.25
CA ASP A 737 -10.75 -30.74 -17.90
C ASP A 737 -10.80 -29.94 -16.59
N LEU A 738 -11.92 -29.29 -16.26
CA LEU A 738 -12.13 -28.68 -14.94
C LEU A 738 -12.12 -29.75 -13.82
N ASP A 739 -12.85 -30.85 -13.98
CA ASP A 739 -12.85 -31.96 -13.01
C ASP A 739 -11.43 -32.55 -12.87
N TYR A 740 -10.67 -32.68 -13.95
CA TYR A 740 -9.26 -33.08 -13.91
C TYR A 740 -8.42 -32.14 -13.03
N VAL A 741 -8.59 -30.82 -13.16
CA VAL A 741 -7.87 -29.85 -12.32
C VAL A 741 -8.28 -29.99 -10.86
N TYR A 742 -9.56 -30.13 -10.56
CA TYR A 742 -10.04 -30.24 -9.17
C TYR A 742 -9.52 -31.50 -8.50
N ASP A 743 -9.55 -32.64 -9.19
CA ASP A 743 -8.99 -33.88 -8.68
C ASP A 743 -7.49 -33.75 -8.45
N ARG A 744 -6.77 -33.10 -9.38
CA ARG A 744 -5.32 -32.88 -9.23
C ARG A 744 -4.99 -31.91 -8.11
N PHE A 745 -5.75 -30.83 -7.93
CA PHE A 745 -5.62 -29.91 -6.79
C PHE A 745 -5.76 -30.67 -5.46
N LYS A 746 -6.81 -31.48 -5.33
CA LYS A 746 -7.10 -32.29 -4.13
C LYS A 746 -6.03 -33.35 -3.86
N GLU A 747 -5.37 -33.84 -4.91
CA GLU A 747 -4.24 -34.74 -4.82
C GLU A 747 -2.99 -34.05 -4.27
N ILE A 748 -2.60 -32.91 -4.86
CA ILE A 748 -1.30 -32.28 -4.58
C ILE A 748 -1.31 -31.31 -3.40
N LEU A 749 -2.47 -30.80 -2.96
CA LEU A 749 -2.53 -29.83 -1.87
C LEU A 749 -1.77 -30.28 -0.60
N PRO A 750 -1.90 -31.54 -0.12
CA PRO A 750 -1.15 -32.00 1.05
C PRO A 750 0.35 -32.23 0.79
N GLU A 751 0.79 -32.23 -0.46
CA GLU A 751 2.21 -32.33 -0.83
C GLU A 751 2.89 -30.96 -0.90
N HIS A 752 2.10 -29.91 -1.16
CA HIS A 752 2.56 -28.51 -1.21
C HIS A 752 2.43 -27.81 0.13
N VAL A 753 1.39 -28.12 0.91
CA VAL A 753 1.11 -27.47 2.19
C VAL A 753 1.61 -28.34 3.35
N GLY A 754 2.49 -27.78 4.18
CA GLY A 754 3.04 -28.40 5.38
C GLY A 754 2.01 -28.54 6.50
N SER A 755 2.39 -29.21 7.59
CA SER A 755 1.49 -29.39 8.74
C SER A 755 1.13 -28.10 9.45
N GLU A 756 1.93 -27.05 9.29
CA GLU A 756 1.67 -25.73 9.88
C GLU A 756 1.23 -24.71 8.83
N GLY A 757 1.06 -25.11 7.56
CA GLY A 757 0.68 -24.22 6.46
C GLY A 757 1.80 -23.76 5.53
N GLN A 758 3.05 -24.19 5.77
CA GLN A 758 4.17 -23.77 4.93
C GLN A 758 4.03 -24.29 3.49
N MET A 759 4.43 -23.51 2.49
CA MET A 759 4.57 -24.01 1.11
C MET A 759 5.88 -24.81 0.97
N VAL A 760 5.87 -26.08 1.41
CA VAL A 760 7.09 -26.88 1.64
C VAL A 760 7.96 -27.09 0.41
N LYS A 761 7.37 -27.04 -0.80
CA LYS A 761 8.06 -27.17 -2.08
C LYS A 761 8.87 -25.92 -2.47
N GLU A 762 8.60 -24.78 -1.81
CA GLU A 762 9.19 -23.47 -2.13
C GLU A 762 10.25 -23.02 -1.12
N LEU A 763 10.28 -23.63 0.07
CA LEU A 763 11.16 -23.23 1.18
C LEU A 763 12.66 -23.39 0.89
N GLY A 764 13.03 -24.17 -0.13
CA GLY A 764 14.42 -24.38 -0.55
C GLY A 764 14.93 -23.36 -1.57
N ARG A 765 14.11 -22.39 -1.98
CA ARG A 765 14.46 -21.37 -2.98
C ARG A 765 15.17 -20.18 -2.34
N THR A 766 15.97 -19.49 -3.14
CA THR A 766 16.67 -18.26 -2.71
C THR A 766 15.73 -17.09 -2.44
N LYS A 767 14.55 -17.07 -3.08
CA LYS A 767 13.44 -16.15 -2.83
C LYS A 767 12.25 -16.91 -2.22
N SER A 768 12.48 -17.63 -1.11
CA SER A 768 11.54 -18.63 -0.59
C SER A 768 10.17 -18.09 -0.16
N LEU A 769 10.08 -16.89 0.42
CA LEU A 769 8.79 -16.27 0.75
C LEU A 769 8.04 -15.90 -0.52
N MET A 770 8.72 -15.22 -1.47
CA MET A 770 8.12 -14.86 -2.76
C MET A 770 7.60 -16.10 -3.49
N TYR A 771 8.40 -17.18 -3.59
CA TYR A 771 7.93 -18.41 -4.25
C TYR A 771 6.79 -19.10 -3.51
N SER A 772 6.71 -18.96 -2.18
CA SER A 772 5.58 -19.46 -1.39
C SER A 772 4.30 -18.69 -1.73
N LEU A 773 4.36 -17.36 -1.74
CA LEU A 773 3.24 -16.49 -2.13
C LEU A 773 2.86 -16.69 -3.61
N TYR A 774 3.86 -16.91 -4.47
CA TYR A 774 3.68 -17.22 -5.89
C TYR A 774 2.93 -18.54 -6.11
N SER A 775 3.23 -19.57 -5.31
CA SER A 775 2.47 -20.82 -5.36
C SER A 775 1.08 -20.68 -4.73
N LEU A 776 0.95 -19.90 -3.66
CA LEU A 776 -0.35 -19.61 -3.02
C LEU A 776 -1.29 -18.89 -3.98
N ASN A 777 -0.81 -17.87 -4.68
CA ASN A 777 -1.56 -17.16 -5.71
C ASN A 777 -2.16 -18.14 -6.74
N ALA A 778 -1.37 -19.10 -7.21
CA ALA A 778 -1.87 -20.12 -8.14
C ALA A 778 -2.96 -21.02 -7.51
N PHE A 779 -2.79 -21.49 -6.27
CA PHE A 779 -3.82 -22.27 -5.59
C PHE A 779 -5.11 -21.47 -5.36
N THR A 780 -5.00 -20.19 -5.00
CA THR A 780 -6.15 -19.29 -4.84
C THR A 780 -6.88 -19.07 -6.18
N GLN A 781 -6.15 -18.86 -7.27
CA GLN A 781 -6.76 -18.73 -8.61
C GLN A 781 -7.49 -20.01 -9.04
N ILE A 782 -6.92 -21.19 -8.78
CA ILE A 782 -7.61 -22.47 -9.08
C ILE A 782 -8.91 -22.57 -8.26
N ALA A 783 -8.87 -22.20 -6.99
CA ALA A 783 -10.05 -22.22 -6.12
C ALA A 783 -11.13 -21.23 -6.57
N GLU A 784 -10.72 -20.06 -7.05
CA GLU A 784 -11.64 -19.05 -7.57
C GLU A 784 -12.30 -19.49 -8.88
N ILE A 785 -11.52 -20.01 -9.83
CA ILE A 785 -12.07 -20.59 -11.08
C ILE A 785 -13.03 -21.74 -10.74
N ALA A 786 -12.67 -22.60 -9.77
CA ALA A 786 -13.51 -23.70 -9.33
C ALA A 786 -14.85 -23.20 -8.77
N ARG A 787 -14.81 -22.16 -7.93
CA ARG A 787 -15.99 -21.53 -7.33
C ARG A 787 -16.95 -21.00 -8.39
N HIS A 788 -16.41 -20.33 -9.42
CA HIS A 788 -17.16 -19.87 -10.58
C HIS A 788 -17.81 -20.99 -11.39
N ASN A 789 -17.24 -22.19 -11.29
CA ASN A 789 -17.68 -23.39 -11.96
C ASN A 789 -18.34 -24.39 -11.00
N GLY A 790 -18.88 -23.92 -9.87
CA GLY A 790 -19.75 -24.72 -9.00
C GLY A 790 -19.04 -25.75 -8.13
N GLU A 791 -17.74 -25.63 -7.92
CA GLU A 791 -16.93 -26.45 -7.02
C GLU A 791 -16.25 -25.59 -5.96
N ASP A 792 -16.34 -25.97 -4.69
CA ASP A 792 -15.66 -25.24 -3.62
C ASP A 792 -14.33 -25.89 -3.24
N LEU A 793 -13.22 -25.27 -3.65
CA LEU A 793 -11.88 -25.68 -3.28
C LEU A 793 -11.24 -24.80 -2.19
N TYR A 794 -11.86 -23.68 -1.83
CA TYR A 794 -11.37 -22.85 -0.74
C TYR A 794 -11.54 -23.57 0.60
N ASP A 795 -12.71 -24.19 0.82
CA ASP A 795 -13.00 -24.94 2.04
C ASP A 795 -12.49 -26.41 1.99
N TYR A 796 -11.85 -26.81 0.89
CA TYR A 796 -11.28 -28.14 0.79
C TYR A 796 -10.11 -28.33 1.77
N SER A 797 -10.12 -29.47 2.47
CA SER A 797 -9.00 -29.90 3.29
C SER A 797 -8.75 -31.40 3.18
N ARG A 798 -7.49 -31.80 3.32
CA ARG A 798 -7.08 -33.20 3.38
C ARG A 798 -5.90 -33.39 4.30
N ASN A 799 -5.98 -34.38 5.20
CA ASN A 799 -4.97 -34.67 6.22
C ASN A 799 -4.65 -33.46 7.12
N GLY A 800 -5.60 -32.53 7.32
CA GLY A 800 -5.37 -31.29 8.06
C GLY A 800 -4.51 -30.28 7.30
N ARG A 801 -4.53 -30.29 5.96
CA ARG A 801 -3.92 -29.29 5.08
C ARG A 801 -5.03 -28.68 4.24
N SER A 802 -5.07 -27.36 4.15
CA SER A 802 -6.05 -26.59 3.37
C SER A 802 -5.40 -25.36 2.76
N LEU A 803 -6.07 -24.74 1.78
CA LEU A 803 -5.66 -23.45 1.23
C LEU A 803 -5.66 -22.38 2.33
N LYS A 804 -6.73 -22.32 3.16
CA LYS A 804 -6.79 -21.42 4.31
C LYS A 804 -5.61 -21.59 5.27
N LEU A 805 -5.25 -22.82 5.64
CA LEU A 805 -4.10 -23.05 6.53
C LEU A 805 -2.81 -22.46 5.94
N ALA A 806 -2.65 -22.57 4.63
CA ALA A 806 -1.47 -22.02 3.96
C ALA A 806 -1.51 -20.49 3.90
N LEU A 807 -2.66 -19.88 3.62
CA LEU A 807 -2.83 -18.43 3.69
C LEU A 807 -2.57 -17.90 5.10
N ASP A 808 -3.23 -18.46 6.12
CA ASP A 808 -3.07 -18.11 7.54
C ASP A 808 -1.60 -18.15 7.99
N TYR A 809 -0.85 -19.16 7.55
CA TYR A 809 0.57 -19.28 7.88
C TYR A 809 1.40 -18.13 7.28
N HIS A 810 1.06 -17.64 6.08
CA HIS A 810 1.86 -16.65 5.38
C HIS A 810 1.49 -15.20 5.76
N VAL A 811 0.28 -14.92 6.24
CA VAL A 811 -0.17 -13.56 6.61
C VAL A 811 0.82 -12.80 7.51
N PRO A 812 1.34 -13.36 8.61
CA PRO A 812 2.27 -12.62 9.46
C PRO A 812 3.57 -12.22 8.76
N TYR A 813 3.98 -12.96 7.71
CA TYR A 813 5.16 -12.67 6.89
C TYR A 813 4.83 -11.78 5.69
N VAL A 814 3.56 -11.61 5.35
CA VAL A 814 3.11 -10.59 4.40
C VAL A 814 3.05 -9.23 5.09
N ILE A 815 2.48 -9.18 6.31
CA ILE A 815 2.42 -7.97 7.13
C ILE A 815 3.83 -7.51 7.56
N ASN A 816 4.70 -8.45 7.91
CA ASN A 816 6.09 -8.15 8.26
C ASN A 816 7.03 -9.21 7.63
N PRO A 817 7.54 -8.95 6.41
CA PRO A 817 8.45 -9.86 5.70
C PRO A 817 9.75 -10.16 6.44
N ASP A 818 10.24 -9.26 7.30
CA ASP A 818 11.50 -9.44 8.05
C ASP A 818 11.43 -10.54 9.10
N ARG A 819 10.23 -10.97 9.49
CA ARG A 819 10.02 -12.15 10.33
C ARG A 819 10.38 -13.46 9.61
N TRP A 820 10.54 -13.46 8.29
CA TRP A 820 10.83 -14.66 7.52
C TRP A 820 12.27 -15.14 7.73
N GLN A 821 12.43 -16.21 8.51
CA GLN A 821 13.75 -16.74 8.90
C GLN A 821 14.42 -17.64 7.82
N ARG A 822 13.92 -17.64 6.58
CA ARG A 822 14.48 -18.44 5.48
C ARG A 822 15.00 -17.52 4.38
N GLN A 823 15.77 -18.09 3.45
CA GLN A 823 16.46 -17.32 2.44
C GLN A 823 15.48 -16.52 1.57
N GLN A 824 15.66 -15.20 1.53
CA GLN A 824 14.90 -14.27 0.71
C GLN A 824 15.85 -13.19 0.18
N ILE A 825 16.45 -13.44 -0.99
CA ILE A 825 17.51 -12.57 -1.56
C ILE A 825 16.99 -11.30 -2.24
N ALA A 826 15.68 -11.07 -2.24
CA ALA A 826 15.02 -9.87 -2.77
C ALA A 826 13.71 -9.65 -2.00
N PRO A 827 13.22 -8.42 -1.83
CA PRO A 827 11.93 -8.17 -1.18
C PRO A 827 10.77 -8.81 -1.96
N ILE A 828 9.65 -9.07 -1.27
CA ILE A 828 8.37 -9.34 -1.94
C ILE A 828 7.74 -8.01 -2.40
N GLU A 829 6.85 -8.08 -3.38
CA GLU A 829 6.22 -6.90 -3.99
C GLU A 829 4.69 -6.95 -3.87
N PRO A 830 3.95 -5.83 -4.05
CA PRO A 830 2.48 -5.81 -4.01
C PRO A 830 1.80 -6.90 -4.86
N LYS A 831 2.38 -7.21 -6.04
CA LYS A 831 1.89 -8.25 -6.94
C LYS A 831 1.95 -9.67 -6.37
N ASP A 832 2.81 -9.91 -5.38
CA ASP A 832 2.94 -11.19 -4.69
C ASP A 832 1.85 -11.35 -3.62
N VAL A 833 1.27 -10.23 -3.17
CA VAL A 833 0.23 -10.17 -2.12
C VAL A 833 -1.19 -10.11 -2.70
N ALA A 834 -1.35 -9.68 -3.95
CA ALA A 834 -2.65 -9.43 -4.59
C ALA A 834 -3.69 -10.56 -4.45
N HIS A 835 -3.27 -11.82 -4.33
CA HIS A 835 -4.16 -12.97 -4.11
C HIS A 835 -4.93 -12.94 -2.79
N TYR A 836 -4.48 -12.15 -1.80
CA TYR A 836 -5.22 -11.95 -0.55
C TYR A 836 -6.54 -11.19 -0.76
N GLU A 837 -6.69 -10.36 -1.80
CA GLU A 837 -7.98 -9.73 -2.13
C GLU A 837 -9.06 -10.79 -2.41
N MET A 838 -8.73 -11.84 -3.15
CA MET A 838 -9.63 -12.99 -3.37
C MET A 838 -9.89 -13.76 -2.07
N ALA A 839 -8.84 -14.04 -1.30
CA ALA A 839 -8.97 -14.76 -0.05
C ALA A 839 -9.85 -13.99 0.95
N TYR A 840 -9.66 -12.69 1.09
CA TYR A 840 -10.50 -11.81 1.92
C TYR A 840 -11.94 -11.80 1.42
N ARG A 841 -12.15 -11.69 0.09
CA ARG A 841 -13.50 -11.73 -0.48
C ARG A 841 -14.25 -13.00 -0.12
N TYR A 842 -13.58 -14.16 -0.13
CA TYR A 842 -14.17 -15.45 0.19
C TYR A 842 -14.32 -15.68 1.69
N TYR A 843 -13.24 -15.55 2.47
CA TYR A 843 -13.22 -15.91 3.89
C TYR A 843 -13.71 -14.79 4.82
N GLY A 844 -13.63 -13.52 4.42
CA GLY A 844 -13.94 -12.37 5.28
C GLY A 844 -13.02 -12.23 6.48
N ASP A 845 -11.79 -12.72 6.38
CA ASP A 845 -10.82 -12.71 7.48
C ASP A 845 -10.11 -11.35 7.56
N GLU A 846 -10.23 -10.66 8.68
CA GLU A 846 -9.66 -9.32 8.89
C GLU A 846 -8.13 -9.33 8.84
N ASP A 847 -7.47 -10.45 9.15
CA ASP A 847 -6.02 -10.59 9.03
C ASP A 847 -5.59 -10.52 7.55
N TYR A 848 -6.44 -10.99 6.62
CA TYR A 848 -6.19 -10.81 5.18
C TYR A 848 -6.42 -9.37 4.74
N LEU A 849 -7.45 -8.69 5.27
CA LEU A 849 -7.66 -7.28 4.99
C LEU A 849 -6.47 -6.44 5.47
N GLN A 850 -5.96 -6.72 6.67
CA GLN A 850 -4.74 -6.12 7.18
C GLN A 850 -3.58 -6.39 6.23
N ALA A 851 -3.34 -7.65 5.86
CA ALA A 851 -2.26 -8.02 4.94
C ALA A 851 -2.32 -7.28 3.60
N ILE A 852 -3.51 -6.97 3.08
CA ILE A 852 -3.67 -6.18 1.85
C ILE A 852 -3.41 -4.69 2.13
N ASN A 853 -3.90 -4.16 3.25
CA ASN A 853 -3.75 -2.74 3.61
C ASN A 853 -2.31 -2.33 3.90
N GLU A 854 -1.47 -3.23 4.43
CA GLU A 854 -0.03 -2.99 4.63
C GLU A 854 0.73 -2.76 3.32
N TRP A 855 0.17 -3.21 2.18
CA TRP A 855 0.79 -3.11 0.86
C TRP A 855 0.19 -1.99 0.01
N ASP A 856 -0.43 -1.00 0.67
CA ASP A 856 -1.10 0.15 0.07
C ASP A 856 -2.10 -0.27 -1.01
N ARG A 857 -3.36 -0.47 -0.57
CA ARG A 857 -4.42 -0.74 -1.53
C ARG A 857 -4.51 0.40 -2.55
N PRO A 858 -4.67 0.04 -3.83
CA PRO A 858 -5.21 -1.25 -4.22
C PRO A 858 -4.12 -2.17 -4.87
N LEU A 859 -4.33 -3.51 -4.90
CA LEU A 859 -3.32 -4.50 -5.35
C LEU A 859 -3.55 -5.10 -6.77
N ASN A 860 -2.47 -5.19 -7.57
CA ASN A 860 -2.50 -5.62 -8.97
C ASN A 860 -1.79 -6.97 -9.17
N GLU A 861 -2.51 -7.99 -9.66
CA GLU A 861 -1.93 -9.28 -10.04
C GLU A 861 -1.63 -9.27 -11.54
N ILE A 862 -0.38 -9.03 -11.88
CA ILE A 862 0.03 -8.68 -13.25
C ILE A 862 -0.08 -9.83 -14.27
N ARG A 863 -0.31 -11.08 -13.84
CA ARG A 863 -0.17 -12.27 -14.68
C ARG A 863 -1.48 -12.63 -15.36
N ALA A 864 -2.54 -12.80 -14.60
CA ALA A 864 -3.82 -13.31 -15.10
C ALA A 864 -5.01 -12.38 -14.81
N MET A 865 -5.08 -11.80 -13.60
CA MET A 865 -6.30 -11.12 -13.15
C MET A 865 -6.24 -9.60 -13.33
N GLY A 866 -5.05 -9.01 -13.37
CA GLY A 866 -4.88 -7.56 -13.41
C GLY A 866 -5.31 -6.93 -12.09
N PRO A 867 -6.06 -5.81 -12.11
CA PRO A 867 -6.62 -5.19 -10.92
C PRO A 867 -7.56 -6.12 -10.16
N VAL A 868 -7.05 -6.85 -9.14
CA VAL A 868 -7.80 -7.93 -8.47
C VAL A 868 -9.07 -7.40 -7.78
N THR A 869 -9.04 -6.15 -7.33
CA THR A 869 -10.21 -5.45 -6.79
C THR A 869 -11.36 -5.36 -7.80
N LEU A 870 -11.06 -5.20 -9.10
CA LEU A 870 -12.04 -5.18 -10.19
C LEU A 870 -12.46 -6.59 -10.65
N THR A 871 -11.98 -7.65 -9.99
CA THR A 871 -12.44 -9.01 -10.27
C THR A 871 -13.16 -9.64 -9.07
N HIS A 872 -13.01 -9.10 -7.86
CA HIS A 872 -13.57 -9.73 -6.66
C HIS A 872 -14.23 -8.74 -5.68
N GLY A 873 -14.78 -7.62 -6.19
CA GLY A 873 -15.57 -6.69 -5.37
C GLY A 873 -16.77 -7.36 -4.67
N ARG A 874 -17.07 -6.94 -3.43
CA ARG A 874 -18.27 -7.41 -2.69
C ARG A 874 -19.57 -6.90 -3.27
#